data_AF-A0A0M2VE35-F1
#
_entry.id   AF-A0A0M2VE35-F1
#
_cell.length_a   1.000
_cell.length_b   1.000
_cell.length_c   1.000
_cell.angle_alpha   90.00
_cell.angle_beta   90.00
_cell.angle_gamma   90.00
#
_symmetry.space_group_name_H-M   'P 1'
#
loop_
_entity.id
_entity.type
_entity.pdbx_description
1 polymer ?
#
loop_
_entity_poly.entity_id
_entity_poly.type
_entity_poly.pdbx_seq_one_letter_code
_entity_poly.pdbx_strand_id
1 'polypeptide(L)'
;MLKPLKLSVKLLKKAKQSAYILELSALYLNQQIIIMQRNGQAMLSQISGVTKPFLVHDMDLLLLSLFIGQHDKMLNCQSFVANPLVQQVAPQIKVEAVLNRVIQLQQAGVLCEEPVVSADKISEQHVLITRTTADEAITYSQLTGATPSLKALVPDNLSVSIHFAAIITPQGFAAWSARQQRYIALPVTWLVVLLAFADGNNQQQVVADKVDYFDNDTEASQVIAELYANGLLIKQKKVQSASIQDIPVFTPAAPKADVALSWQHIKVDGRIPVYFVPHMENHFPLALGVLFSALQHYQDGMLLARFVLIPINFLEPKDLLNGPYRKFGPGVWLFSNYMWSVDLNLQISQMVKQHNNTNLTIHGGPSTPDYPQACKDFMQSNRSVDIAVHGEGEVAISEIFETIIKNSQDKLGFDEYALTEVMGISFRNALSQTVVHTPGRTRMKEVDVIPSPYLSGFFDGYGGRVEAAIIETNRGCPYGCTFCDWGSATNQKVRKFDYERVKQEIDWIGQNKIKVMWIADANFGMYERDIDIARHIVAVKQQFGYPHEVVVNYTKNSTLKLVEIIKIFTEGNIISQGIISIQTTDEGTLDVINRKNIRTERYDELTEIFSDLKLPLSTDLMIGLPGITVAAFKEDLQRYIDMDVSVKAYPTQLLPNSPMADPAYIEKYQIKVDAHNFLISSFSYSEQDLVQMKAMYQLYVMADGYSLLRYVMRYLQWEHNIAAMQFLQDLLQQVTEQPGQYPHISWAVRFFNQDKTMPGGFATFYQQIAQFIQQHYQITADPGLATVLQVNLLCMPDDTCSYPLTTELQHDFNRYFKEFKQLNKPLADYPPALFQVTDPNSMVSVDMNYLQYDTHQFFWELHSDVSRPKSISDFTA
;
A
#
# COMPACT_ATOMS: atom_id res chain seq x y z
N MET A 1 -17.67 55.00 25.27
CA MET A 1 -16.83 55.04 26.49
C MET A 1 -17.12 53.79 27.32
N LEU A 2 -16.06 53.06 27.69
CA LEU A 2 -15.89 52.20 28.88
C LEU A 2 -16.74 50.90 29.07
N LYS A 3 -16.12 49.76 28.72
CA LYS A 3 -15.70 48.56 29.52
C LYS A 3 -16.33 48.24 30.92
N PRO A 4 -16.22 46.98 31.43
CA PRO A 4 -17.37 46.11 31.74
C PRO A 4 -17.47 45.62 33.21
N LEU A 5 -18.60 45.01 33.58
CA LEU A 5 -18.74 44.21 34.80
C LEU A 5 -18.22 42.77 34.59
N LYS A 6 -17.07 42.47 35.20
CA LYS A 6 -16.67 41.15 35.69
C LYS A 6 -16.64 41.23 37.22
N LEU A 7 -17.39 40.39 37.91
CA LEU A 7 -16.96 39.60 39.07
C LEU A 7 -18.18 38.87 39.67
N SER A 8 -17.94 37.67 40.21
CA SER A 8 -18.82 36.86 41.08
C SER A 8 -19.62 35.67 40.51
N VAL A 9 -18.96 34.76 39.77
CA VAL A 9 -19.39 33.32 39.76
C VAL A 9 -18.22 32.34 40.01
N LYS A 10 -16.98 32.84 40.17
CA LYS A 10 -15.78 31.99 40.36
C LYS A 10 -15.44 31.61 41.81
N LEU A 11 -16.20 32.08 42.80
CA LEU A 11 -15.89 31.86 44.23
C LEU A 11 -16.81 30.88 44.96
N LEU A 12 -17.85 30.33 44.31
CA LEU A 12 -18.74 29.32 44.91
C LEU A 12 -18.65 27.92 44.27
N LYS A 13 -17.86 27.75 43.20
CA LYS A 13 -17.53 26.43 42.62
C LYS A 13 -16.14 25.90 42.98
N LYS A 14 -15.30 26.69 43.66
CA LYS A 14 -13.97 26.27 44.12
C LYS A 14 -13.91 25.76 45.56
N ALA A 15 -15.02 25.80 46.31
CA ALA A 15 -15.11 25.34 47.70
C ALA A 15 -15.92 24.03 47.90
N LYS A 16 -16.32 23.37 46.81
CA LYS A 16 -17.00 22.05 46.82
C LYS A 16 -16.32 21.01 45.91
N GLN A 17 -15.01 21.19 45.67
CA GLN A 17 -14.18 20.25 44.91
C GLN A 17 -12.85 19.93 45.64
N SER A 18 -12.83 20.07 46.97
CA SER A 18 -11.67 19.73 47.81
C SER A 18 -12.05 19.04 49.13
N ALA A 19 -13.20 18.38 49.18
CA ALA A 19 -13.58 17.55 50.32
C ALA A 19 -14.51 16.45 49.83
N TYR A 20 -13.93 15.34 49.36
CA TYR A 20 -14.50 13.98 49.36
C TYR A 20 -13.54 13.01 48.64
N ILE A 21 -12.30 12.96 49.11
CA ILE A 21 -11.43 11.78 49.03
C ILE A 21 -10.73 11.74 50.39
N LEU A 22 -11.46 11.27 51.41
CA LEU A 22 -10.85 10.57 52.54
C LEU A 22 -10.79 9.11 52.09
N GLU A 23 -9.92 8.82 51.12
CA GLU A 23 -9.70 7.46 50.65
C GLU A 23 -8.81 6.74 51.67
N LEU A 24 -9.22 5.54 52.04
CA LEU A 24 -8.54 4.63 52.95
C LEU A 24 -7.01 4.63 52.78
N SER A 25 -6.31 4.62 53.92
CA SER A 25 -4.84 4.50 53.93
C SER A 25 -4.38 3.09 53.65
N ALA A 26 -5.18 2.06 53.93
CA ALA A 26 -4.82 0.66 53.77
C ALA A 26 -5.46 0.03 52.52
N LEU A 27 -4.66 -0.68 51.72
CA LEU A 27 -5.08 -1.50 50.57
C LEU A 27 -4.44 -2.88 50.63
N TYR A 28 -5.21 -3.90 50.25
CA TYR A 28 -4.82 -5.31 50.24
C TYR A 28 -4.77 -5.84 48.81
N LEU A 29 -3.80 -6.71 48.51
CA LEU A 29 -3.80 -7.44 47.23
C LEU A 29 -4.93 -8.45 47.19
N ASN A 30 -5.64 -8.47 46.07
CA ASN A 30 -6.63 -9.50 45.81
C ASN A 30 -5.95 -10.82 45.46
N GLN A 31 -5.98 -11.78 46.38
CA GLN A 31 -5.33 -13.09 46.23
C GLN A 31 -6.00 -14.00 45.18
N GLN A 32 -7.14 -13.60 44.62
CA GLN A 32 -7.82 -14.31 43.54
C GLN A 32 -7.31 -13.91 42.14
N ILE A 33 -6.42 -12.92 42.06
CA ILE A 33 -5.83 -12.45 40.81
C ILE A 33 -4.63 -13.33 40.44
N ILE A 34 -4.62 -13.75 39.18
CA ILE A 34 -3.50 -14.39 38.53
C ILE A 34 -2.86 -13.45 37.50
N ILE A 35 -1.56 -13.61 37.32
CA ILE A 35 -0.78 -13.01 36.24
C ILE A 35 -0.72 -14.04 35.12
N MET A 36 -1.27 -13.68 33.98
CA MET A 36 -1.24 -14.49 32.77
C MET A 36 -0.54 -13.73 31.65
N GLN A 37 -0.11 -14.45 30.63
CA GLN A 37 0.50 -13.90 29.43
C GLN A 37 -0.34 -14.26 28.22
N ARG A 38 -0.54 -13.28 27.32
CA ARG A 38 -1.17 -13.50 26.03
C ARG A 38 -0.58 -12.55 24.99
N ASN A 39 -0.09 -13.09 23.87
CA ASN A 39 0.47 -12.32 22.74
C ASN A 39 1.50 -11.26 23.16
N GLY A 40 2.44 -11.65 24.03
CA GLY A 40 3.51 -10.77 24.54
C GLY A 40 3.19 -9.97 25.77
N GLN A 41 1.91 -9.86 26.12
CA GLN A 41 1.47 -8.93 27.14
C GLN A 41 1.14 -9.62 28.45
N ALA A 42 1.59 -9.02 29.56
CA ALA A 42 1.24 -9.44 30.91
C ALA A 42 -0.11 -8.85 31.32
N MET A 43 -0.98 -9.69 31.88
CA MET A 43 -2.33 -9.32 32.28
C MET A 43 -2.64 -9.85 33.68
N LEU A 44 -3.37 -9.07 34.47
CA LEU A 44 -3.96 -9.48 35.73
C LEU A 44 -5.42 -9.86 35.52
N SER A 45 -5.83 -11.06 35.94
CA SER A 45 -7.21 -11.53 35.80
C SER A 45 -7.62 -12.43 36.97
N GLN A 46 -8.91 -12.53 37.26
CA GLN A 46 -9.42 -13.59 38.13
C GLN A 46 -9.63 -14.88 37.33
N ILE A 47 -9.34 -16.04 37.93
CA ILE A 47 -9.60 -17.36 37.31
C ILE A 47 -11.10 -17.53 37.02
N SER A 48 -11.96 -16.98 37.87
CA SER A 48 -13.43 -17.03 37.72
C SER A 48 -13.95 -16.17 36.56
N GLY A 49 -13.12 -15.31 35.95
CA GLY A 49 -13.51 -14.41 34.86
C GLY A 49 -14.48 -13.28 35.26
N VAL A 50 -14.69 -13.07 36.57
CA VAL A 50 -15.67 -12.10 37.09
C VAL A 50 -15.18 -10.64 36.90
N THR A 51 -13.86 -10.41 36.90
CA THR A 51 -13.24 -9.13 36.56
C THR A 51 -12.57 -9.18 35.19
N LYS A 52 -12.66 -8.08 34.43
CA LYS A 52 -11.99 -7.96 33.13
C LYS A 52 -10.46 -8.00 33.29
N PRO A 53 -9.73 -8.71 32.43
CA PRO A 53 -8.27 -8.71 32.44
C PRO A 53 -7.69 -7.29 32.36
N PHE A 54 -6.73 -6.97 33.23
CA PHE A 54 -6.09 -5.66 33.34
C PHE A 54 -4.62 -5.73 32.89
N LEU A 55 -4.26 -4.97 31.87
CA LEU A 55 -2.90 -4.94 31.33
C LEU A 55 -1.91 -4.34 32.34
N VAL A 56 -0.79 -5.02 32.54
CA VAL A 56 0.29 -4.59 33.44
C VAL A 56 1.65 -4.61 32.76
N HIS A 57 2.52 -3.69 33.19
CA HIS A 57 3.90 -3.56 32.77
C HIS A 57 4.84 -3.94 33.91
N ASP A 58 6.14 -4.07 33.65
CA ASP A 58 7.15 -4.50 34.63
C ASP A 58 7.08 -3.73 35.96
N MET A 59 6.94 -2.40 35.87
CA MET A 59 6.88 -1.52 37.03
C MET A 59 5.61 -1.71 37.86
N ASP A 60 4.51 -2.17 37.25
CA ASP A 60 3.30 -2.50 37.97
C ASP A 60 3.51 -3.75 38.84
N LEU A 61 4.28 -4.73 38.36
CA LEU A 61 4.61 -5.93 39.14
C LEU A 61 5.48 -5.58 40.35
N LEU A 62 6.45 -4.68 40.17
CA LEU A 62 7.26 -4.16 41.26
C LEU A 62 6.42 -3.37 42.27
N LEU A 63 5.50 -2.53 41.81
CA LEU A 63 4.58 -1.79 42.68
C LEU A 63 3.68 -2.74 43.48
N LEU A 64 3.11 -3.75 42.83
CA LEU A 64 2.28 -4.75 43.50
C LEU A 64 3.06 -5.54 44.55
N SER A 65 4.36 -5.79 44.33
CA SER A 65 5.20 -6.49 45.31
C SER A 65 5.26 -5.79 46.67
N LEU A 66 5.17 -4.45 46.69
CA LEU A 66 5.19 -3.66 47.93
C LEU A 66 3.91 -3.85 48.76
N PHE A 67 2.79 -4.19 48.12
CA PHE A 67 1.50 -4.42 48.79
C PHE A 67 1.37 -5.83 49.42
N ILE A 68 2.38 -6.70 49.28
CA ILE A 68 2.37 -8.07 49.83
C ILE A 68 2.54 -8.06 51.36
N GLY A 69 3.44 -7.22 51.89
CA GLY A 69 3.76 -7.15 53.33
C GLY A 69 3.44 -5.82 54.01
N GLN A 70 3.03 -4.81 53.23
CA GLN A 70 2.68 -3.47 53.72
C GLN A 70 1.40 -3.01 53.02
N HIS A 71 0.44 -2.50 53.78
CA HIS A 71 -0.87 -2.13 53.24
C HIS A 71 -1.04 -0.62 53.10
N ASP A 72 -0.14 0.18 53.66
CA ASP A 72 -0.23 1.63 53.57
C ASP A 72 0.04 2.11 52.14
N LYS A 73 -1.02 2.65 51.51
CA LYS A 73 -1.06 3.18 50.16
C LYS A 73 0.02 4.24 49.92
N MET A 74 0.15 5.21 50.83
CA MET A 74 1.06 6.33 50.65
C MET A 74 2.51 5.92 50.90
N LEU A 75 2.74 5.09 51.92
CA LEU A 75 4.05 4.53 52.20
C LEU A 75 4.54 3.70 51.02
N ASN A 76 3.70 2.82 50.46
CA ASN A 76 4.07 2.01 49.29
C ASN A 76 4.35 2.88 48.05
N CYS A 77 3.60 3.95 47.82
CA CYS A 77 3.92 4.89 46.74
C CYS A 77 5.28 5.58 46.95
N GLN A 78 5.60 5.97 48.18
CA GLN A 78 6.89 6.57 48.53
C GLN A 78 8.04 5.56 48.42
N SER A 79 7.84 4.34 48.93
CA SER A 79 8.80 3.24 48.84
C SER A 79 9.04 2.80 47.41
N PHE A 80 8.03 2.86 46.54
CA PHE A 80 8.18 2.59 45.12
C PHE A 80 9.10 3.63 44.46
N VAL A 81 8.84 4.92 44.68
CA VAL A 81 9.69 5.98 44.13
C VAL A 81 11.11 5.91 44.70
N ALA A 82 11.26 5.57 45.98
CA ALA A 82 12.57 5.43 46.63
C ALA A 82 13.30 4.12 46.29
N ASN A 83 12.67 3.19 45.57
CA ASN A 83 13.27 1.90 45.25
C ASN A 83 14.50 2.11 44.34
N PRO A 84 15.67 1.54 44.67
CA PRO A 84 16.89 1.71 43.88
C PRO A 84 16.73 1.36 42.40
N LEU A 85 15.98 0.30 42.08
CA LEU A 85 15.69 -0.12 40.70
C LEU A 85 14.80 0.89 39.99
N VAL A 86 13.82 1.48 40.68
CA VAL A 86 12.96 2.53 40.11
C VAL A 86 13.75 3.81 39.87
N GLN A 87 14.66 4.17 40.79
CA GLN A 87 15.56 5.32 40.60
C GLN A 87 16.55 5.10 39.45
N GLN A 88 16.94 3.85 39.18
CA GLN A 88 17.81 3.50 38.06
C GLN A 88 17.05 3.52 36.72
N VAL A 89 15.90 2.83 36.65
CA VAL A 89 15.18 2.60 35.39
C VAL A 89 14.23 3.74 35.03
N ALA A 90 13.68 4.45 36.03
CA ALA A 90 12.67 5.48 35.83
C ALA A 90 12.74 6.59 36.91
N PRO A 91 13.87 7.33 37.03
CA PRO A 91 14.07 8.36 38.06
C PRO A 91 13.04 9.50 38.03
N GLN A 92 12.36 9.69 36.90
CA GLN A 92 11.35 10.73 36.70
C GLN A 92 10.00 10.45 37.37
N ILE A 93 9.77 9.22 37.88
CA ILE A 93 8.48 8.85 38.47
C ILE A 93 8.27 9.59 39.79
N LYS A 94 7.13 10.28 39.90
CA LYS A 94 6.72 10.99 41.12
C LYS A 94 5.63 10.23 41.86
N VAL A 95 5.54 10.45 43.16
CA VAL A 95 4.56 9.80 44.06
C VAL A 95 3.13 10.00 43.56
N GLU A 96 2.79 11.17 42.99
CA GLU A 96 1.44 11.43 42.47
C GLU A 96 1.09 10.54 41.26
N ALA A 97 2.06 10.23 40.40
CA ALA A 97 1.84 9.34 39.26
C ALA A 97 1.63 7.89 39.73
N VAL A 98 2.39 7.45 40.73
CA VAL A 98 2.24 6.13 41.35
C VAL A 98 0.88 6.01 42.02
N LEU A 99 0.43 7.04 42.73
CA LEU A 99 -0.88 7.07 43.38
C LEU A 99 -2.02 6.93 42.35
N ASN A 100 -1.94 7.63 41.22
CA ASN A 100 -2.91 7.46 40.13
C ASN A 100 -2.94 6.03 39.58
N ARG A 101 -1.78 5.36 39.49
CA ARG A 101 -1.69 3.96 39.06
C ARG A 101 -2.28 3.00 40.10
N VAL A 102 -2.06 3.26 41.40
CA VAL A 102 -2.71 2.52 42.50
C VAL A 102 -4.24 2.63 42.42
N ILE A 103 -4.77 3.82 42.12
CA ILE A 103 -6.22 4.02 41.92
C ILE A 103 -6.74 3.16 40.75
N GLN A 104 -5.99 3.08 39.64
CA GLN A 104 -6.37 2.23 38.50
C GLN A 104 -6.37 0.74 38.86
N LEU A 105 -5.38 0.29 39.64
CA LEU A 105 -5.29 -1.08 40.15
C LEU A 105 -6.45 -1.40 41.12
N GLN A 106 -6.85 -0.44 41.94
CA GLN A 106 -8.02 -0.56 42.81
C GLN A 106 -9.33 -0.65 42.00
N GLN A 107 -9.50 0.21 40.99
CA GLN A 107 -10.65 0.16 40.07
C GLN A 107 -10.73 -1.15 39.28
N ALA A 108 -9.58 -1.77 38.99
CA ALA A 108 -9.49 -3.08 38.34
C ALA A 108 -9.75 -4.26 39.30
N GLY A 109 -9.96 -4.02 40.59
CA GLY A 109 -10.17 -5.06 41.59
C GLY A 109 -8.89 -5.82 41.97
N VAL A 110 -7.72 -5.29 41.62
CA VAL A 110 -6.40 -5.86 41.96
C VAL A 110 -6.00 -5.50 43.38
N LEU A 111 -6.30 -4.27 43.79
CA LEU A 111 -6.17 -3.79 45.17
C LEU A 111 -7.56 -3.60 45.76
N CYS A 112 -7.78 -4.09 46.97
CA CYS A 112 -9.07 -4.11 47.66
C CYS A 112 -8.96 -3.41 49.02
N GLU A 113 -10.08 -2.85 49.47
CA GLU A 113 -10.16 -2.13 50.75
C GLU A 113 -10.16 -3.08 51.96
N GLU A 114 -10.56 -4.33 51.73
CA GLU A 114 -10.56 -5.40 52.73
C GLU A 114 -9.83 -6.64 52.20
N PRO A 115 -9.26 -7.48 53.08
CA PRO A 115 -8.64 -8.74 52.68
C PRO A 115 -9.66 -9.68 52.03
N VAL A 116 -9.43 -10.05 50.77
CA VAL A 116 -10.27 -11.04 50.07
C VAL A 116 -9.85 -12.43 50.54
N VAL A 117 -10.66 -13.07 51.38
CA VAL A 117 -10.43 -14.43 51.86
C VAL A 117 -10.80 -15.42 50.75
N SER A 118 -9.81 -16.14 50.20
CA SER A 118 -10.07 -17.25 49.28
C SER A 118 -10.81 -18.38 50.01
N ALA A 119 -11.92 -18.85 49.45
CA ALA A 119 -12.68 -20.01 49.97
C ALA A 119 -11.86 -21.30 49.88
N ASP A 120 -10.95 -21.39 48.90
CA ASP A 120 -9.93 -22.42 48.84
C ASP A 120 -8.69 -21.90 49.56
N LYS A 121 -8.38 -22.46 50.72
CA LYS A 121 -7.00 -22.55 51.15
C LYS A 121 -6.29 -23.37 50.07
N ILE A 122 -5.72 -22.72 49.05
CA ILE A 122 -4.71 -23.35 48.20
C ILE A 122 -3.61 -23.75 49.17
N SER A 123 -3.69 -25.00 49.61
CA SER A 123 -2.98 -25.56 50.73
C SER A 123 -1.49 -25.55 50.40
N GLU A 124 -0.74 -24.74 51.13
CA GLU A 124 0.57 -25.03 51.72
C GLU A 124 1.29 -26.28 51.16
N GLN A 125 1.77 -26.21 49.92
CA GLN A 125 2.94 -26.95 49.45
C GLN A 125 3.74 -26.09 48.48
N HIS A 126 4.17 -24.92 48.94
CA HIS A 126 5.18 -24.13 48.24
C HIS A 126 6.55 -24.74 48.55
N VAL A 127 7.19 -25.34 47.55
CA VAL A 127 8.61 -25.66 47.65
C VAL A 127 9.36 -24.38 47.35
N LEU A 128 9.86 -23.72 48.40
CA LEU A 128 10.95 -22.75 48.28
C LEU A 128 12.04 -23.38 47.40
N ILE A 129 12.66 -22.59 46.52
CA ILE A 129 14.03 -22.91 46.09
C ILE A 129 14.84 -22.83 47.39
N THR A 130 14.99 -23.96 48.08
CA THR A 130 15.64 -24.00 49.38
C THR A 130 17.10 -23.61 49.18
N ARG A 131 17.48 -22.45 49.70
CA ARG A 131 18.55 -22.45 50.68
C ARG A 131 17.97 -22.13 52.06
N THR A 132 18.52 -22.84 53.02
CA THR A 132 18.10 -23.03 54.40
C THR A 132 17.99 -21.72 55.21
N THR A 133 16.90 -21.66 55.98
CA THR A 133 16.69 -21.02 57.30
C THR A 133 16.83 -19.50 57.47
N ALA A 134 15.66 -18.90 57.77
CA ALA A 134 15.32 -17.94 58.83
C ALA A 134 16.17 -16.66 59.03
N ASP A 135 15.45 -15.53 59.03
CA ASP A 135 15.76 -14.23 59.65
C ASP A 135 17.20 -13.71 59.51
N GLU A 136 17.43 -12.80 58.55
CA GLU A 136 18.16 -11.52 58.71
C GLU A 136 18.42 -10.89 57.33
N ALA A 137 18.54 -9.56 57.30
CA ALA A 137 18.83 -8.77 56.10
C ALA A 137 20.11 -9.27 55.39
N ILE A 138 20.00 -9.68 54.12
CA ILE A 138 21.13 -10.22 53.36
C ILE A 138 21.85 -9.11 52.58
N THR A 139 23.11 -8.87 52.94
CA THR A 139 24.12 -8.23 52.10
C THR A 139 24.87 -9.27 51.27
N TYR A 140 25.11 -8.96 49.99
CA TYR A 140 25.71 -9.80 48.94
C TYR A 140 27.19 -10.15 49.17
N SER A 141 27.52 -11.22 49.90
CA SER A 141 28.92 -11.70 49.91
C SER A 141 29.18 -13.21 49.97
N GLN A 142 28.19 -14.09 49.73
CA GLN A 142 28.46 -15.55 49.73
C GLN A 142 27.74 -16.33 48.63
N LEU A 143 28.25 -16.24 47.38
CA LEU A 143 27.93 -17.16 46.28
C LEU A 143 29.20 -17.57 45.51
N THR A 144 30.19 -18.11 46.21
CA THR A 144 31.33 -18.83 45.61
C THR A 144 31.23 -20.31 45.99
N GLY A 145 30.55 -21.10 45.17
CA GLY A 145 30.33 -22.53 45.46
C GLY A 145 29.65 -23.30 44.34
N ALA A 146 30.40 -23.46 43.24
CA ALA A 146 30.31 -24.47 42.17
C ALA A 146 28.99 -25.25 41.92
N THR A 147 28.45 -25.06 40.72
CA THR A 147 28.17 -26.21 39.83
C THR A 147 28.57 -25.83 38.39
N PRO A 148 29.54 -26.51 37.75
CA PRO A 148 29.95 -26.21 36.39
C PRO A 148 28.91 -26.71 35.35
N SER A 149 28.61 -25.87 34.35
CA SER A 149 28.03 -26.18 33.02
C SER A 149 26.50 -26.14 32.76
N LEU A 150 25.69 -25.37 33.50
CA LEU A 150 24.32 -25.05 33.03
C LEU A 150 24.30 -24.19 31.74
N LYS A 151 25.36 -23.43 31.46
CA LYS A 151 25.52 -22.63 30.22
C LYS A 151 25.52 -23.44 28.91
N ALA A 152 25.80 -24.75 28.94
CA ALA A 152 25.92 -25.58 27.73
C ALA A 152 24.58 -26.21 27.26
N LEU A 153 23.48 -26.02 27.99
CA LEU A 153 22.21 -26.74 27.78
C LEU A 153 20.98 -25.83 27.57
N VAL A 154 21.15 -24.50 27.61
CA VAL A 154 20.06 -23.53 27.41
C VAL A 154 20.01 -23.14 25.92
N PRO A 155 18.90 -23.37 25.21
CA PRO A 155 18.73 -22.90 23.83
C PRO A 155 18.72 -21.37 23.72
N ASP A 156 19.25 -20.81 22.62
CA ASP A 156 19.30 -19.36 22.39
C ASP A 156 17.91 -18.70 22.30
N ASN A 157 16.91 -19.46 21.83
CA ASN A 157 15.54 -19.00 21.66
C ASN A 157 14.62 -19.69 22.65
N LEU A 158 14.10 -18.91 23.60
CA LEU A 158 13.24 -19.36 24.70
C LEU A 158 11.88 -18.67 24.62
N SER A 159 10.89 -19.30 25.23
CA SER A 159 9.55 -18.73 25.38
C SER A 159 8.94 -19.18 26.71
N VAL A 160 7.93 -18.45 27.17
CA VAL A 160 7.08 -18.87 28.28
C VAL A 160 6.04 -19.90 27.78
N SER A 161 5.61 -20.83 28.64
CA SER A 161 4.57 -21.81 28.29
C SER A 161 3.21 -21.15 28.03
N ILE A 162 2.42 -21.68 27.08
CA ILE A 162 1.02 -21.25 26.85
C ILE A 162 0.09 -21.49 28.05
N HIS A 163 0.51 -22.33 29.00
CA HIS A 163 -0.19 -22.58 30.27
C HIS A 163 0.43 -21.82 31.44
N PHE A 164 1.25 -20.81 31.14
CA PHE A 164 1.84 -19.99 32.19
C PHE A 164 0.75 -19.24 32.96
N ALA A 165 0.83 -19.38 34.26
CA ALA A 165 0.12 -18.57 35.23
C ALA A 165 1.07 -18.32 36.39
N ALA A 166 1.12 -17.08 36.87
CA ALA A 166 1.70 -16.76 38.16
C ALA A 166 0.62 -16.28 39.12
N ILE A 167 0.77 -16.64 40.38
CA ILE A 167 -0.13 -16.27 41.48
C ILE A 167 0.58 -15.30 42.42
N ILE A 168 -0.20 -14.50 43.11
CA ILE A 168 0.27 -13.66 44.21
C ILE A 168 0.06 -14.43 45.51
N THR A 169 1.12 -14.63 46.27
CA THR A 169 1.11 -15.33 47.55
C THR A 169 1.50 -14.38 48.68
N PRO A 170 1.18 -14.69 49.95
CA PRO A 170 1.65 -13.91 51.10
C PRO A 170 3.18 -13.80 51.19
N GLN A 171 3.93 -14.69 50.53
CA GLN A 171 5.40 -14.72 50.53
C GLN A 171 6.03 -14.15 49.25
N GLY A 172 5.25 -13.64 48.29
CA GLY A 172 5.76 -13.16 47.00
C GLY A 172 4.97 -13.66 45.79
N PHE A 173 5.59 -13.66 44.61
CA PHE A 173 4.99 -14.26 43.41
C PHE A 173 5.40 -15.72 43.27
N ALA A 174 4.52 -16.54 42.70
CA ALA A 174 4.86 -17.91 42.32
C ALA A 174 4.34 -18.25 40.93
N ALA A 175 5.16 -18.86 40.08
CA ALA A 175 4.79 -19.25 38.72
C ALA A 175 4.58 -20.76 38.59
N TRP A 176 3.56 -21.17 37.83
CA TRP A 176 3.29 -22.58 37.58
C TRP A 176 4.37 -23.20 36.68
N SER A 177 5.03 -24.25 37.16
CA SER A 177 5.89 -25.11 36.35
C SER A 177 5.13 -26.35 35.93
N ALA A 178 4.78 -26.44 34.64
CA ALA A 178 4.17 -27.64 34.07
C ALA A 178 5.11 -28.86 34.13
N ARG A 179 6.43 -28.64 34.12
CA ARG A 179 7.43 -29.72 34.26
C ARG A 179 7.41 -30.32 35.66
N GLN A 180 7.22 -29.48 36.68
CA GLN A 180 7.25 -29.92 38.08
C GLN A 180 5.86 -30.12 38.71
N GLN A 181 4.79 -29.81 37.96
CA GLN A 181 3.38 -29.86 38.38
C GLN A 181 3.13 -29.12 39.71
N ARG A 182 3.79 -27.97 39.89
CA ARG A 182 3.69 -27.14 41.10
C ARG A 182 4.02 -25.68 40.82
N TYR A 183 3.64 -24.79 41.74
CA TYR A 183 4.07 -23.39 41.74
C TYR A 183 5.48 -23.24 42.31
N ILE A 184 6.30 -22.42 41.65
CA ILE A 184 7.67 -22.09 42.02
C ILE A 184 7.71 -20.62 42.42
N ALA A 185 8.14 -20.33 43.65
CA ALA A 185 8.28 -18.96 44.14
C ALA A 185 9.40 -18.22 43.38
N LEU A 186 9.14 -16.98 42.99
CA LEU A 186 10.05 -16.15 42.22
C LEU A 186 10.18 -14.74 42.84
N PRO A 187 11.39 -14.18 42.93
CA PRO A 187 11.56 -12.75 43.10
C PRO A 187 10.84 -11.98 41.99
N VAL A 188 10.35 -10.78 42.29
CA VAL A 188 9.65 -9.94 41.30
C VAL A 188 10.52 -9.64 40.07
N THR A 189 11.83 -9.45 40.26
CA THR A 189 12.79 -9.25 39.17
C THR A 189 12.90 -10.47 38.26
N TRP A 190 12.84 -11.68 38.81
CA TRP A 190 12.87 -12.93 38.03
C TRP A 190 11.56 -13.16 37.29
N LEU A 191 10.43 -12.75 37.87
CA LEU A 191 9.14 -12.77 37.19
C LEU A 191 9.13 -11.81 35.99
N VAL A 192 9.69 -10.61 36.14
CA VAL A 192 9.85 -9.64 35.04
C VAL A 192 10.74 -10.21 33.94
N VAL A 193 11.88 -10.81 34.29
CA VAL A 193 12.77 -11.48 33.34
C VAL A 193 12.08 -12.66 32.65
N LEU A 194 11.34 -13.49 33.39
CA LEU A 194 10.56 -14.60 32.84
C LEU A 194 9.53 -14.10 31.83
N LEU A 195 8.80 -13.04 32.16
CA LEU A 195 7.81 -12.43 31.26
C LEU A 195 8.45 -11.73 30.06
N ALA A 196 9.71 -11.31 30.11
CA ALA A 196 10.40 -10.75 28.94
C ALA A 196 10.61 -11.77 27.80
N PHE A 197 10.53 -13.07 28.09
CA PHE A 197 10.53 -14.15 27.09
C PHE A 197 9.14 -14.49 26.53
N ALA A 198 8.10 -13.76 26.94
CA ALA A 198 6.71 -13.94 26.48
C ALA A 198 6.55 -13.82 24.97
N ASP A 199 7.31 -12.93 24.34
CA ASP A 199 7.29 -12.65 22.88
C ASP A 199 8.25 -13.53 22.06
N GLY A 200 8.92 -14.48 22.70
CA GLY A 200 9.91 -15.31 22.02
C GLY A 200 11.19 -14.56 21.64
N ASN A 201 11.53 -13.52 22.40
CA ASN A 201 12.81 -12.82 22.30
C ASN A 201 13.97 -13.79 22.54
N ASN A 202 15.07 -13.60 21.81
CA ASN A 202 16.29 -14.38 22.05
C ASN A 202 16.96 -13.93 23.37
N GLN A 203 17.81 -14.80 23.91
CA GLN A 203 18.45 -14.57 25.21
C GLN A 203 19.24 -13.25 25.27
N GLN A 204 20.00 -12.92 24.21
CA GLN A 204 20.83 -11.71 24.18
C GLN A 204 19.97 -10.44 24.26
N GLN A 205 18.84 -10.45 23.57
CA GLN A 205 17.91 -9.32 23.54
C GLN A 205 17.25 -9.11 24.90
N VAL A 206 16.79 -10.17 25.56
CA VAL A 206 16.23 -10.04 26.91
C VAL A 206 17.28 -9.54 27.92
N VAL A 207 18.52 -10.01 27.82
CA VAL A 207 19.61 -9.54 28.70
C VAL A 207 19.90 -8.06 28.47
N ALA A 208 19.92 -7.60 27.20
CA ALA A 208 20.12 -6.19 26.87
C ALA A 208 18.94 -5.32 27.36
N ASP A 209 17.71 -5.75 27.11
CA ASP A 209 16.50 -4.99 27.45
C ASP A 209 16.23 -4.92 28.96
N LYS A 210 16.73 -5.90 29.72
CA LYS A 210 16.57 -6.01 31.17
C LYS A 210 17.89 -5.87 31.93
N VAL A 211 18.88 -5.19 31.34
CA VAL A 211 20.21 -5.03 31.94
C VAL A 211 20.15 -4.47 33.36
N ASP A 212 19.25 -3.52 33.63
CA ASP A 212 19.07 -2.91 34.95
C ASP A 212 18.50 -3.86 36.02
N TYR A 213 17.97 -5.02 35.62
CA TYR A 213 17.45 -6.05 36.53
C TYR A 213 18.51 -7.08 36.93
N PHE A 214 19.76 -6.89 36.47
CA PHE A 214 20.91 -7.74 36.77
C PHE A 214 22.09 -6.89 37.25
N ASP A 215 22.89 -7.40 38.18
CA ASP A 215 24.13 -6.76 38.59
C ASP A 215 25.24 -6.95 37.53
N ASN A 216 25.20 -8.04 36.76
CA ASN A 216 26.14 -8.35 35.67
C ASN A 216 25.63 -9.47 34.74
N ASP A 217 26.27 -9.60 33.56
CA ASP A 217 25.95 -10.63 32.55
C ASP A 217 26.04 -12.08 33.05
N THR A 218 26.87 -12.33 34.07
CA THR A 218 27.03 -13.67 34.66
C THR A 218 25.80 -14.04 35.47
N GLU A 219 25.24 -13.10 36.24
CA GLU A 219 23.98 -13.28 36.95
C GLU A 219 22.82 -13.45 35.97
N ALA A 220 22.74 -12.61 34.92
CA ALA A 220 21.69 -12.72 33.90
C ALA A 220 21.65 -14.12 33.25
N SER A 221 22.84 -14.65 32.92
CA SER A 221 22.99 -16.01 32.39
C SER A 221 22.52 -17.09 33.37
N GLN A 222 22.76 -16.92 34.67
CA GLN A 222 22.39 -17.87 35.71
C GLN A 222 20.87 -17.88 35.94
N VAL A 223 20.25 -16.70 36.05
CA VAL A 223 18.79 -16.55 36.22
C VAL A 223 18.04 -17.25 35.08
N ILE A 224 18.46 -17.02 33.84
CA ILE A 224 17.82 -17.62 32.65
C ILE A 224 17.98 -19.15 32.65
N ALA A 225 19.16 -19.65 33.04
CA ALA A 225 19.40 -21.08 33.15
C ALA A 225 18.54 -21.75 34.23
N GLU A 226 18.35 -21.09 35.37
CA GLU A 226 17.49 -21.57 36.46
C GLU A 226 16.00 -21.59 36.06
N LEU A 227 15.52 -20.53 35.40
CA LEU A 227 14.15 -20.48 34.87
C LEU A 227 13.88 -21.62 33.86
N TYR A 228 14.86 -21.93 33.01
CA TYR A 228 14.77 -23.04 32.05
C TYR A 228 14.87 -24.42 32.71
N ALA A 229 15.80 -24.62 33.64
CA ALA A 229 15.97 -25.88 34.37
C ALA A 229 14.69 -26.26 35.13
N ASN A 230 14.05 -25.27 35.75
CA ASN A 230 12.82 -25.43 36.50
C ASN A 230 11.56 -25.49 35.63
N GLY A 231 11.68 -25.42 34.29
CA GLY A 231 10.57 -25.59 33.35
C GLY A 231 9.59 -24.42 33.32
N LEU A 232 10.05 -23.23 33.72
CA LEU A 232 9.31 -21.97 33.59
C LEU A 232 9.55 -21.33 32.21
N LEU A 233 10.77 -21.49 31.68
CA LEU A 233 11.10 -21.26 30.27
C LEU A 233 11.11 -22.58 29.51
N ILE A 234 10.64 -22.53 28.27
CA ILE A 234 10.69 -23.64 27.31
C ILE A 234 11.44 -23.20 26.07
N LYS A 235 12.04 -24.16 25.35
CA LYS A 235 12.58 -23.90 24.01
C LYS A 235 11.45 -23.36 23.13
N GLN A 236 11.69 -22.23 22.45
CA GLN A 236 10.73 -21.69 21.50
C GLN A 236 10.43 -22.77 20.44
N LYS A 237 9.20 -23.26 20.40
CA LYS A 237 8.77 -24.13 19.31
C LYS A 237 8.77 -23.27 18.07
N LYS A 238 9.41 -23.72 16.98
CA LYS A 238 9.22 -23.09 15.66
C LYS A 238 7.72 -22.96 15.48
N VAL A 239 7.23 -21.74 15.38
CA VAL A 239 5.90 -21.49 14.87
C VAL A 239 5.94 -22.08 13.47
N GLN A 240 5.42 -23.30 13.33
CA GLN A 240 4.99 -23.73 12.02
C GLN A 240 4.02 -22.64 11.58
N SER A 241 4.38 -21.93 10.51
CA SER A 241 3.40 -21.22 9.70
C SER A 241 2.16 -22.08 9.68
N ALA A 242 1.03 -21.51 10.09
CA ALA A 242 -0.24 -22.22 10.22
C ALA A 242 -0.36 -23.29 9.13
N SER A 243 -0.63 -24.53 9.55
CA SER A 243 -1.06 -25.54 8.60
C SER A 243 -2.22 -24.96 7.80
N ILE A 244 -2.14 -25.14 6.49
CA ILE A 244 -3.20 -24.85 5.51
C ILE A 244 -4.48 -25.55 5.96
N GLN A 245 -5.35 -24.87 6.72
CA GLN A 245 -6.74 -25.21 7.13
C GLN A 245 -7.08 -24.19 8.23
N ASP A 246 -8.07 -23.30 8.14
CA ASP A 246 -9.35 -23.33 7.44
C ASP A 246 -9.61 -21.97 6.78
N ILE A 247 -9.70 -21.90 5.45
CA ILE A 247 -10.38 -20.78 4.80
C ILE A 247 -11.87 -21.01 5.12
N PRO A 248 -12.59 -20.03 5.68
CA PRO A 248 -14.01 -20.16 5.93
C PRO A 248 -14.75 -20.59 4.65
N VAL A 249 -15.76 -21.45 4.80
CA VAL A 249 -16.54 -21.92 3.65
C VAL A 249 -17.32 -20.74 3.07
N PHE A 250 -16.89 -20.28 1.90
CA PHE A 250 -17.69 -19.45 1.02
C PHE A 250 -18.41 -20.40 0.07
N THR A 251 -19.72 -20.57 0.26
CA THR A 251 -20.50 -21.43 -0.62
C THR A 251 -20.68 -20.69 -1.95
N PRO A 252 -20.20 -21.24 -3.09
CA PRO A 252 -20.49 -20.67 -4.40
C PRO A 252 -21.97 -20.94 -4.70
N ALA A 253 -22.85 -20.10 -4.17
CA ALA A 253 -24.27 -20.13 -4.50
C ALA A 253 -24.49 -19.32 -5.78
N ALA A 254 -25.41 -19.77 -6.63
CA ALA A 254 -25.99 -18.92 -7.66
C ALA A 254 -26.56 -17.64 -7.01
N PRO A 255 -26.55 -16.48 -7.70
CA PRO A 255 -27.08 -15.24 -7.17
C PRO A 255 -28.45 -15.45 -6.52
N LYS A 256 -28.54 -15.21 -5.20
CA LYS A 256 -29.85 -15.16 -4.53
C LYS A 256 -30.59 -13.95 -5.11
N ALA A 257 -31.74 -14.19 -5.74
CA ALA A 257 -32.58 -13.23 -6.46
C ALA A 257 -33.13 -12.05 -5.61
N ASP A 258 -32.71 -11.89 -4.36
CA ASP A 258 -33.29 -10.97 -3.37
C ASP A 258 -32.35 -9.81 -2.95
N VAL A 259 -31.28 -9.53 -3.72
CA VAL A 259 -30.41 -8.37 -3.43
C VAL A 259 -31.12 -7.09 -3.84
N ALA A 260 -31.47 -6.25 -2.86
CA ALA A 260 -32.09 -4.96 -3.14
C ALA A 260 -31.11 -4.05 -3.90
N LEU A 261 -31.43 -3.69 -5.14
CA LEU A 261 -30.60 -2.79 -5.97
C LEU A 261 -30.60 -1.33 -5.48
N SER A 262 -31.49 -0.99 -4.55
CA SER A 262 -31.69 0.37 -4.06
C SER A 262 -31.90 0.36 -2.55
N TRP A 263 -31.09 1.14 -1.84
CA TRP A 263 -31.17 1.29 -0.39
C TRP A 263 -32.51 1.90 0.07
N GLN A 264 -33.21 2.63 -0.81
CA GLN A 264 -34.52 3.21 -0.55
C GLN A 264 -35.57 2.12 -0.27
N HIS A 265 -35.46 0.94 -0.89
CA HIS A 265 -36.41 -0.16 -0.73
C HIS A 265 -36.13 -1.06 0.49
N ILE A 266 -34.94 -0.99 1.07
CA ILE A 266 -34.57 -1.77 2.26
C ILE A 266 -35.26 -1.19 3.50
N LYS A 267 -36.00 -2.01 4.26
CA LYS A 267 -36.62 -1.57 5.52
C LYS A 267 -35.59 -1.60 6.66
N VAL A 268 -35.69 -0.65 7.58
CA VAL A 268 -34.87 -0.66 8.81
C VAL A 268 -35.45 -1.72 9.76
N ASP A 269 -34.64 -2.72 10.11
CA ASP A 269 -35.07 -3.90 10.88
C ASP A 269 -34.18 -4.21 12.09
N GLY A 270 -33.32 -3.26 12.50
CA GLY A 270 -32.44 -3.37 13.67
C GLY A 270 -31.06 -3.99 13.41
N ARG A 271 -30.85 -4.58 12.22
CA ARG A 271 -29.52 -5.04 11.79
C ARG A 271 -28.55 -3.87 11.62
N ILE A 272 -27.26 -4.16 11.74
CA ILE A 272 -26.17 -3.17 11.64
C ILE A 272 -25.95 -2.83 10.16
N PRO A 273 -26.08 -1.56 9.74
CA PRO A 273 -25.81 -1.20 8.36
C PRO A 273 -24.32 -1.26 8.03
N VAL A 274 -24.01 -1.73 6.82
CA VAL A 274 -22.66 -1.80 6.26
C VAL A 274 -22.59 -0.88 5.05
N TYR A 275 -21.75 0.14 5.14
CA TYR A 275 -21.55 1.14 4.09
C TYR A 275 -20.26 0.86 3.34
N PHE A 276 -20.37 0.71 2.03
CA PHE A 276 -19.25 0.59 1.11
C PHE A 276 -18.99 1.98 0.51
N VAL A 277 -17.75 2.46 0.56
CA VAL A 277 -17.43 3.84 0.14
C VAL A 277 -16.67 3.82 -1.20
N PRO A 278 -17.38 3.87 -2.35
CA PRO A 278 -16.73 4.01 -3.63
C PRO A 278 -16.14 5.42 -3.79
N HIS A 279 -15.03 5.52 -4.53
CA HIS A 279 -14.31 6.78 -4.74
C HIS A 279 -14.32 7.27 -6.20
N MET A 280 -14.82 6.49 -7.16
CA MET A 280 -14.88 6.86 -8.59
C MET A 280 -16.29 6.67 -9.16
N GLU A 281 -16.84 7.70 -9.79
CA GLU A 281 -18.16 7.65 -10.48
C GLU A 281 -18.11 6.75 -11.72
N ASN A 282 -16.97 6.76 -12.42
CA ASN A 282 -16.79 6.19 -13.77
C ASN A 282 -16.27 4.75 -13.81
N HIS A 283 -16.10 4.11 -12.66
CA HIS A 283 -15.66 2.72 -12.55
C HIS A 283 -16.56 1.92 -11.61
N PHE A 284 -16.72 0.63 -11.90
CA PHE A 284 -17.20 -0.31 -10.89
C PHE A 284 -16.12 -0.54 -9.82
N PRO A 285 -16.45 -0.40 -8.51
CA PRO A 285 -15.48 -0.56 -7.44
C PRO A 285 -15.24 -2.05 -7.12
N LEU A 286 -14.50 -2.75 -7.98
CA LEU A 286 -14.27 -4.20 -7.91
C LEU A 286 -13.93 -4.68 -6.50
N ALA A 287 -12.96 -4.05 -5.83
CA ALA A 287 -12.54 -4.44 -4.48
C ALA A 287 -13.71 -4.42 -3.48
N LEU A 288 -14.53 -3.37 -3.47
CA LEU A 288 -15.71 -3.28 -2.60
C LEU A 288 -16.78 -4.30 -2.99
N GLY A 289 -16.96 -4.57 -4.29
CA GLY A 289 -17.86 -5.61 -4.79
C GLY A 289 -17.45 -7.01 -4.33
N VAL A 290 -16.16 -7.31 -4.34
CA VAL A 290 -15.62 -8.58 -3.84
C VAL A 290 -15.81 -8.69 -2.32
N LEU A 291 -15.59 -7.62 -1.54
CA LEU A 291 -15.88 -7.62 -0.10
C LEU A 291 -17.37 -7.79 0.19
N PHE A 292 -18.25 -7.14 -0.58
CA PHE A 292 -19.70 -7.35 -0.49
C PHE A 292 -20.04 -8.82 -0.72
N SER A 293 -19.46 -9.42 -1.76
CA SER A 293 -19.64 -10.84 -2.09
C SER A 293 -19.18 -11.76 -0.96
N ALA A 294 -18.01 -11.50 -0.40
CA ALA A 294 -17.48 -12.25 0.72
C ALA A 294 -18.42 -12.21 1.94
N LEU A 295 -18.89 -11.02 2.33
CA LEU A 295 -19.82 -10.86 3.46
C LEU A 295 -21.19 -11.50 3.21
N GLN A 296 -21.71 -11.41 1.97
CA GLN A 296 -23.01 -11.96 1.58
C GLN A 296 -23.01 -13.50 1.60
N HIS A 297 -21.91 -14.13 1.21
CA HIS A 297 -21.80 -15.58 1.03
C HIS A 297 -21.04 -16.30 2.15
N TYR A 298 -20.56 -15.56 3.14
CA TYR A 298 -19.88 -16.13 4.30
C TYR A 298 -20.79 -17.11 5.04
N GLN A 299 -20.42 -18.40 5.08
CA GLN A 299 -21.16 -19.48 5.76
C GLN A 299 -22.68 -19.42 5.46
N ASP A 300 -23.03 -19.47 4.18
CA ASP A 300 -24.42 -19.40 3.67
C ASP A 300 -25.18 -18.11 4.03
N GLY A 301 -24.45 -17.03 4.30
CA GLY A 301 -25.00 -15.72 4.65
C GLY A 301 -25.26 -15.54 6.15
N MET A 302 -24.54 -16.27 7.01
CA MET A 302 -24.65 -16.17 8.47
C MET A 302 -24.61 -14.72 8.97
N LEU A 303 -23.73 -13.90 8.40
CA LEU A 303 -23.57 -12.49 8.79
C LEU A 303 -24.84 -11.66 8.52
N LEU A 304 -25.67 -12.03 7.55
CA LEU A 304 -26.88 -11.29 7.17
C LEU A 304 -27.97 -11.32 8.24
N ALA A 305 -27.86 -12.22 9.23
CA ALA A 305 -28.72 -12.20 10.41
C ALA A 305 -28.47 -10.97 11.30
N ARG A 306 -27.24 -10.43 11.28
CA ARG A 306 -26.80 -9.30 12.12
C ARG A 306 -26.56 -8.02 11.32
N PHE A 307 -26.22 -8.15 10.05
CA PHE A 307 -25.82 -7.05 9.19
C PHE A 307 -26.79 -6.85 8.03
N VAL A 308 -26.97 -5.60 7.63
CA VAL A 308 -27.65 -5.22 6.39
C VAL A 308 -26.65 -4.54 5.48
N LEU A 309 -26.33 -5.19 4.35
CA LEU A 309 -25.40 -4.66 3.37
C LEU A 309 -26.10 -3.57 2.56
N ILE A 310 -25.62 -2.33 2.64
CA ILE A 310 -26.15 -1.24 1.83
C ILE A 310 -25.58 -1.39 0.41
N PRO A 311 -26.42 -1.34 -0.65
CA PRO A 311 -25.97 -1.49 -2.02
C PRO A 311 -24.86 -0.52 -2.39
N ILE A 312 -23.89 -1.00 -3.15
CA ILE A 312 -22.77 -0.20 -3.62
C ILE A 312 -23.30 0.74 -4.70
N ASN A 313 -23.46 2.01 -4.36
CA ASN A 313 -23.83 3.07 -5.31
C ASN A 313 -22.86 4.23 -5.16
N PHE A 314 -22.49 4.85 -6.28
CA PHE A 314 -21.76 6.11 -6.23
C PHE A 314 -22.64 7.19 -5.61
N LEU A 315 -22.21 7.74 -4.49
CA LEU A 315 -22.82 8.87 -3.81
C LEU A 315 -21.71 9.81 -3.36
N GLU A 316 -21.90 11.10 -3.59
CA GLU A 316 -21.03 12.11 -2.99
C GLU A 316 -21.03 11.96 -1.46
N PRO A 317 -19.93 12.26 -0.75
CA PRO A 317 -19.83 12.05 0.69
C PRO A 317 -20.99 12.65 1.50
N LYS A 318 -21.50 13.81 1.07
CA LYS A 318 -22.65 14.48 1.71
C LYS A 318 -23.95 13.71 1.48
N ASP A 319 -24.13 13.12 0.31
CA ASP A 319 -25.33 12.35 -0.05
C ASP A 319 -25.35 10.99 0.62
N LEU A 320 -24.17 10.39 0.84
CA LEU A 320 -24.01 9.19 1.64
C LEU A 320 -24.48 9.42 3.09
N LEU A 321 -24.12 10.59 3.68
CA LEU A 321 -24.59 10.99 5.01
C LEU A 321 -26.09 11.38 5.04
N ASN A 322 -26.56 12.15 4.06
CA ASN A 322 -27.93 12.68 4.02
C ASN A 322 -28.97 11.66 3.52
N GLY A 323 -28.54 10.63 2.80
CA GLY A 323 -29.37 9.57 2.23
C GLY A 323 -29.36 8.30 3.08
N PRO A 324 -28.57 7.27 2.73
CA PRO A 324 -28.60 5.99 3.41
C PRO A 324 -28.23 6.11 4.89
N TYR A 325 -27.20 6.89 5.25
CA TYR A 325 -26.83 7.01 6.67
C TYR A 325 -27.93 7.68 7.52
N ARG A 326 -28.63 8.69 6.99
CA ARG A 326 -29.79 9.29 7.67
C ARG A 326 -30.91 8.27 7.93
N LYS A 327 -31.07 7.27 7.06
CA LYS A 327 -32.09 6.23 7.17
C LYS A 327 -31.68 5.11 8.13
N PHE A 328 -30.45 4.59 8.03
CA PHE A 328 -30.01 3.40 8.75
C PHE A 328 -29.19 3.70 10.01
N GLY A 329 -28.60 4.89 10.13
CA GLY A 329 -27.84 5.33 11.30
C GLY A 329 -26.43 4.74 11.39
N PRO A 330 -25.83 4.68 12.61
CA PRO A 330 -24.47 4.21 12.83
C PRO A 330 -24.24 2.79 12.35
N GLY A 331 -23.08 2.55 11.73
CA GLY A 331 -22.77 1.27 11.11
C GLY A 331 -21.27 1.01 10.95
N VAL A 332 -20.97 0.05 10.09
CA VAL A 332 -19.60 -0.33 9.70
C VAL A 332 -19.31 0.26 8.32
N TRP A 333 -18.15 0.89 8.15
CA TRP A 333 -17.76 1.60 6.95
C TRP A 333 -16.50 0.97 6.36
N LEU A 334 -16.57 0.58 5.09
CA LEU A 334 -15.49 -0.13 4.39
C LEU A 334 -14.85 0.78 3.35
N PHE A 335 -13.54 0.98 3.49
CA PHE A 335 -12.73 1.83 2.62
C PHE A 335 -11.65 1.01 1.92
N SER A 336 -11.61 1.11 0.58
CA SER A 336 -10.53 0.55 -0.24
C SER A 336 -9.53 1.65 -0.59
N ASN A 337 -8.40 1.68 0.11
CA ASN A 337 -7.34 2.65 -0.02
C ASN A 337 -6.40 2.29 -1.19
N TYR A 338 -6.41 3.15 -2.19
CA TYR A 338 -5.40 3.27 -3.23
C TYR A 338 -4.73 4.63 -3.11
N MET A 339 -3.61 4.83 -3.81
CA MET A 339 -2.81 6.06 -3.70
C MET A 339 -3.61 7.30 -4.07
N TRP A 340 -4.55 7.14 -4.99
CA TRP A 340 -5.46 8.18 -5.47
C TRP A 340 -6.77 8.29 -4.65
N SER A 341 -7.03 7.39 -3.70
CA SER A 341 -8.29 7.38 -2.92
C SER A 341 -8.09 7.50 -1.41
N VAL A 342 -6.89 7.25 -0.89
CA VAL A 342 -6.62 7.19 0.55
C VAL A 342 -6.95 8.50 1.25
N ASP A 343 -6.60 9.66 0.68
CA ASP A 343 -6.87 10.96 1.30
C ASP A 343 -8.37 11.24 1.40
N LEU A 344 -9.12 10.97 0.32
CA LEU A 344 -10.58 11.13 0.32
C LEU A 344 -11.24 10.15 1.31
N ASN A 345 -10.81 8.89 1.31
CA ASN A 345 -11.30 7.88 2.26
C ASN A 345 -11.06 8.30 3.71
N LEU A 346 -9.89 8.84 4.03
CA LEU A 346 -9.55 9.33 5.36
C LEU A 346 -10.42 10.54 5.74
N GLN A 347 -10.66 11.48 4.82
CA GLN A 347 -11.56 12.61 5.06
C GLN A 347 -12.99 12.16 5.35
N ILE A 348 -13.53 11.21 4.57
CA ILE A 348 -14.87 10.65 4.79
C ILE A 348 -14.91 9.91 6.14
N SER A 349 -13.90 9.09 6.43
CA SER A 349 -13.74 8.36 7.69
C SER A 349 -13.76 9.31 8.90
N GLN A 350 -13.02 10.43 8.83
CA GLN A 350 -13.04 11.48 9.85
C GLN A 350 -14.42 12.13 10.00
N MET A 351 -15.07 12.49 8.89
CA MET A 351 -16.39 13.11 8.89
C MET A 351 -17.45 12.20 9.52
N VAL A 352 -17.44 10.90 9.18
CA VAL A 352 -18.35 9.89 9.73
C VAL A 352 -18.15 9.73 11.24
N LYS A 353 -16.90 9.70 11.71
CA LYS A 353 -16.57 9.64 13.14
C LYS A 353 -17.00 10.90 13.89
N GLN A 354 -16.78 12.09 13.31
CA GLN A 354 -17.23 13.36 13.89
C GLN A 354 -18.75 13.42 14.03
N HIS A 355 -19.50 12.84 13.09
CA HIS A 355 -20.95 12.75 13.18
C HIS A 355 -21.39 11.77 14.28
N ASN A 356 -20.77 10.58 14.36
CA ASN A 356 -21.01 9.64 15.44
C ASN A 356 -19.80 8.71 15.66
N ASN A 357 -19.18 8.81 16.83
CA ASN A 357 -18.05 7.97 17.24
C ASN A 357 -18.40 6.49 17.44
N THR A 358 -19.68 6.12 17.30
CA THR A 358 -20.15 4.74 17.29
C THR A 358 -19.88 4.05 15.95
N ASN A 359 -19.71 4.80 14.85
CA ASN A 359 -19.36 4.19 13.57
C ASN A 359 -18.02 3.44 13.68
N LEU A 360 -17.95 2.25 13.07
CA LEU A 360 -16.70 1.50 12.93
C LEU A 360 -16.17 1.68 11.51
N THR A 361 -14.88 1.96 11.36
CA THR A 361 -14.22 2.18 10.07
C THR A 361 -13.12 1.15 9.85
N ILE A 362 -13.18 0.50 8.69
CA ILE A 362 -12.24 -0.54 8.30
C ILE A 362 -11.61 -0.10 6.98
N HIS A 363 -10.29 0.03 6.99
CA HIS A 363 -9.50 0.47 5.85
C HIS A 363 -8.62 -0.67 5.36
N GLY A 364 -8.67 -1.00 4.07
CA GLY A 364 -7.83 -2.01 3.44
C GLY A 364 -7.37 -1.55 2.06
N GLY A 365 -6.67 -2.41 1.31
CA GLY A 365 -6.19 -2.12 -0.03
C GLY A 365 -4.71 -1.73 -0.10
N PRO A 366 -4.13 -1.63 -1.30
CA PRO A 366 -2.67 -1.55 -1.51
C PRO A 366 -1.97 -0.35 -0.87
N SER A 367 -2.71 0.71 -0.53
CA SER A 367 -2.14 1.91 0.11
C SER A 367 -2.34 1.96 1.62
N THR A 368 -2.94 0.92 2.22
CA THR A 368 -2.89 0.72 3.67
C THR A 368 -1.53 0.10 4.03
N PRO A 369 -0.70 0.74 4.87
CA PRO A 369 0.65 0.25 5.14
C PRO A 369 0.67 -1.09 5.89
N ASP A 370 1.46 -2.06 5.41
CA ASP A 370 1.61 -3.41 5.98
C ASP A 370 2.71 -3.45 7.05
N TYR A 371 3.80 -2.70 6.87
CA TYR A 371 4.90 -2.65 7.84
C TYR A 371 4.41 -2.16 9.21
N PRO A 372 4.67 -2.88 10.33
CA PRO A 372 4.05 -2.60 11.63
C PRO A 372 4.22 -1.16 12.12
N GLN A 373 5.41 -0.59 11.98
CA GLN A 373 5.69 0.79 12.40
C GLN A 373 5.00 1.80 11.48
N ALA A 374 5.04 1.62 10.16
CA ALA A 374 4.34 2.49 9.20
C ALA A 374 2.82 2.45 9.40
N CYS A 375 2.24 1.26 9.65
CA CYS A 375 0.83 1.11 9.97
C CYS A 375 0.47 1.81 11.28
N LYS A 376 1.32 1.66 12.30
CA LYS A 376 1.14 2.34 13.60
C LYS A 376 1.12 3.85 13.41
N ASP A 377 2.06 4.41 12.64
CA ASP A 377 2.14 5.86 12.38
C ASP A 377 0.93 6.35 11.55
N PHE A 378 0.52 5.57 10.55
CA PHE A 378 -0.69 5.83 9.76
C PHE A 378 -1.93 5.89 10.64
N MET A 379 -2.17 4.89 11.49
CA MET A 379 -3.32 4.86 12.39
C MET A 379 -3.21 5.89 13.51
N GLN A 380 -2.01 6.24 13.99
CA GLN A 380 -1.83 7.29 15.00
C GLN A 380 -2.21 8.67 14.45
N SER A 381 -1.78 8.96 13.21
CA SER A 381 -2.09 10.19 12.49
C SER A 381 -3.56 10.24 12.09
N ASN A 382 -4.16 9.08 11.81
CA ASN A 382 -5.55 8.95 11.37
C ASN A 382 -6.40 8.25 12.43
N ARG A 383 -6.78 8.99 13.47
CA ARG A 383 -7.61 8.48 14.57
C ARG A 383 -8.98 7.98 14.15
N SER A 384 -9.44 8.35 12.96
CA SER A 384 -10.69 7.86 12.40
C SER A 384 -10.61 6.41 11.92
N VAL A 385 -9.42 5.81 11.78
CA VAL A 385 -9.22 4.40 11.37
C VAL A 385 -9.25 3.51 12.63
N ASP A 386 -10.26 2.62 12.72
CA ASP A 386 -10.34 1.64 13.82
C ASP A 386 -9.55 0.37 13.51
N ILE A 387 -9.70 -0.14 12.29
CA ILE A 387 -9.07 -1.38 11.82
C ILE A 387 -8.45 -1.13 10.43
N ALA A 388 -7.19 -1.52 10.29
CA ALA A 388 -6.45 -1.60 9.04
C ALA A 388 -6.30 -3.08 8.63
N VAL A 389 -6.63 -3.41 7.38
CA VAL A 389 -6.52 -4.75 6.79
C VAL A 389 -5.35 -4.79 5.81
N HIS A 390 -4.51 -5.81 5.93
CA HIS A 390 -3.28 -5.98 5.19
C HIS A 390 -3.41 -7.12 4.16
N GLY A 391 -3.05 -6.84 2.91
CA GLY A 391 -3.13 -7.81 1.81
C GLY A 391 -4.57 -8.09 1.32
N GLU A 392 -4.88 -9.37 1.09
CA GLU A 392 -6.19 -9.83 0.61
C GLU A 392 -7.25 -9.71 1.72
N GLY A 393 -8.31 -8.94 1.45
CA GLY A 393 -9.30 -8.54 2.46
C GLY A 393 -10.49 -9.49 2.60
N GLU A 394 -10.72 -10.40 1.66
CA GLU A 394 -11.96 -11.20 1.55
C GLU A 394 -12.21 -12.09 2.76
N VAL A 395 -11.16 -12.73 3.26
CA VAL A 395 -11.26 -13.58 4.44
C VAL A 395 -11.22 -12.75 5.72
N ALA A 396 -10.27 -11.82 5.81
CA ALA A 396 -10.09 -10.96 6.98
C ALA A 396 -11.36 -10.15 7.29
N ILE A 397 -12.06 -9.63 6.28
CA ILE A 397 -13.28 -8.84 6.51
C ILE A 397 -14.38 -9.69 7.15
N SER A 398 -14.52 -10.95 6.74
CA SER A 398 -15.57 -11.82 7.25
C SER A 398 -15.29 -12.20 8.71
N GLU A 399 -14.03 -12.52 9.04
CA GLU A 399 -13.59 -12.79 10.40
C GLU A 399 -13.71 -11.55 11.31
N ILE A 400 -13.37 -10.35 10.83
CA ILE A 400 -13.60 -9.10 11.58
C ILE A 400 -15.08 -8.98 11.94
N PHE A 401 -16.00 -9.23 10.99
CA PHE A 401 -17.43 -9.06 11.19
C PHE A 401 -18.03 -10.01 12.24
N GLU A 402 -17.45 -11.21 12.40
CA GLU A 402 -17.81 -12.10 13.50
C GLU A 402 -17.57 -11.45 14.86
N THR A 403 -16.46 -10.73 15.01
CA THR A 403 -16.06 -10.07 16.27
C THR A 403 -16.89 -8.84 16.62
N ILE A 404 -17.61 -8.24 15.67
CA ILE A 404 -18.34 -6.98 15.90
C ILE A 404 -19.50 -7.22 16.89
N ILE A 405 -19.63 -6.36 17.89
CA ILE A 405 -20.69 -6.46 18.90
C ILE A 405 -21.43 -5.14 19.06
N LYS A 406 -22.72 -5.21 19.40
CA LYS A 406 -23.49 -4.10 19.95
C LYS A 406 -23.52 -4.27 21.46
N ASN A 407 -23.02 -3.29 22.20
CA ASN A 407 -23.12 -3.31 23.65
C ASN A 407 -24.55 -2.93 24.11
N SER A 408 -24.79 -3.00 25.42
CA SER A 408 -26.10 -2.68 26.03
C SER A 408 -26.56 -1.22 25.87
N GLN A 409 -25.72 -0.34 25.31
CA GLN A 409 -26.03 1.06 25.00
C GLN A 409 -26.16 1.28 23.48
N ASP A 410 -26.37 0.22 22.69
CA ASP A 410 -26.40 0.23 21.23
C ASP A 410 -25.14 0.78 20.55
N LYS A 411 -24.02 0.85 21.28
CA LYS A 411 -22.73 1.27 20.73
C LYS A 411 -22.05 0.07 20.06
N LEU A 412 -21.71 0.23 18.79
CA LEU A 412 -20.87 -0.70 18.05
C LEU A 412 -19.45 -0.71 18.61
N GLY A 413 -18.90 -1.91 18.69
CA GLY A 413 -17.50 -2.19 18.99
C GLY A 413 -17.15 -3.56 18.42
N PHE A 414 -16.04 -4.11 18.87
CA PHE A 414 -15.61 -5.46 18.54
C PHE A 414 -15.14 -6.15 19.82
N ASP A 415 -15.28 -7.47 19.85
CA ASP A 415 -14.63 -8.30 20.85
C ASP A 415 -13.12 -8.26 20.60
N GLU A 416 -12.41 -7.49 21.42
CA GLU A 416 -10.96 -7.31 21.30
C GLU A 416 -10.19 -8.64 21.42
N TYR A 417 -10.69 -9.59 22.23
CA TYR A 417 -10.05 -10.89 22.41
C TYR A 417 -10.18 -11.73 21.14
N ALA A 418 -11.36 -11.72 20.52
CA ALA A 418 -11.58 -12.43 19.26
C ALA A 418 -10.86 -11.74 18.10
N LEU A 419 -10.78 -10.42 18.10
CA LEU A 419 -10.10 -9.65 17.07
C LEU A 419 -8.58 -9.89 17.02
N THR A 420 -7.94 -10.23 18.15
CA THR A 420 -6.50 -10.62 18.13
C THR A 420 -6.22 -11.92 17.38
N GLU A 421 -7.24 -12.75 17.15
CA GLU A 421 -7.10 -14.02 16.41
C GLU A 421 -7.27 -13.84 14.89
N VAL A 422 -7.78 -12.69 14.46
CA VAL A 422 -7.91 -12.38 13.02
C VAL A 422 -6.52 -12.06 12.46
N MET A 423 -6.07 -12.85 11.48
CA MET A 423 -4.75 -12.63 10.86
C MET A 423 -4.78 -11.52 9.81
N GLY A 424 -3.67 -10.80 9.68
CA GLY A 424 -3.46 -9.79 8.63
C GLY A 424 -4.15 -8.46 8.89
N ILE A 425 -4.29 -8.06 10.16
CA ILE A 425 -4.92 -6.79 10.54
C ILE A 425 -4.09 -6.01 11.57
N SER A 426 -4.34 -4.71 11.63
CA SER A 426 -3.97 -3.86 12.76
C SER A 426 -5.19 -3.13 13.28
N PHE A 427 -5.34 -3.02 14.58
CA PHE A 427 -6.50 -2.36 15.17
C PHE A 427 -6.11 -1.55 16.41
N ARG A 428 -6.94 -0.58 16.75
CA ARG A 428 -6.75 0.21 17.97
C ARG A 428 -7.38 -0.51 19.16
N ASN A 429 -6.59 -0.82 20.17
CA ASN A 429 -7.11 -1.28 21.45
C ASN A 429 -7.91 -0.16 22.13
N ALA A 430 -9.13 -0.43 22.57
CA ALA A 430 -10.01 0.60 23.13
C ALA A 430 -9.54 1.10 24.50
N LEU A 431 -8.84 0.28 25.27
CA LEU A 431 -8.35 0.63 26.61
C LEU A 431 -7.05 1.43 26.54
N SER A 432 -6.01 0.88 25.89
CA SER A 432 -4.68 1.49 25.83
C SER A 432 -4.56 2.55 24.73
N GLN A 433 -5.49 2.57 23.77
CA GLN A 433 -5.43 3.38 22.55
C GLN A 433 -4.20 3.08 21.67
N THR A 434 -3.45 2.02 21.99
CA THR A 434 -2.30 1.54 21.22
C THR A 434 -2.77 0.75 20.00
N VAL A 435 -1.96 0.76 18.95
CA VAL A 435 -2.17 -0.07 17.78
C VAL A 435 -1.64 -1.47 18.08
N VAL A 436 -2.48 -2.48 17.90
CA VAL A 436 -2.12 -3.90 17.98
C VAL A 436 -2.00 -4.42 16.55
N HIS A 437 -0.92 -5.11 16.24
CA HIS A 437 -0.68 -5.72 14.94
C HIS A 437 -0.74 -7.25 15.11
N THR A 438 -1.53 -7.91 14.26
CA THR A 438 -1.70 -9.37 14.27
C THR A 438 -0.73 -10.02 13.26
N PRO A 439 -0.39 -11.31 13.41
CA PRO A 439 0.45 -11.99 12.42
C PRO A 439 -0.12 -11.91 11.00
N GLY A 440 0.76 -11.80 10.00
CA GLY A 440 0.37 -11.73 8.59
C GLY A 440 -0.42 -12.96 8.12
N ARG A 441 -1.30 -12.76 7.14
CA ARG A 441 -2.15 -13.82 6.58
C ARG A 441 -1.49 -14.48 5.37
N THR A 442 -1.64 -15.81 5.27
CA THR A 442 -1.29 -16.52 4.02
C THR A 442 -2.37 -16.27 2.98
N ARG A 443 -1.94 -15.90 1.76
CA ARG A 443 -2.84 -15.66 0.63
C ARG A 443 -3.77 -16.84 0.34
N MET A 444 -4.97 -16.49 -0.11
CA MET A 444 -5.97 -17.45 -0.56
C MET A 444 -5.44 -18.27 -1.74
N LYS A 445 -5.65 -19.59 -1.70
CA LYS A 445 -5.24 -20.48 -2.79
C LYS A 445 -6.28 -20.52 -3.91
N GLU A 446 -7.55 -20.54 -3.55
CA GLU A 446 -8.67 -20.71 -4.45
C GLU A 446 -9.41 -19.38 -4.54
N VAL A 447 -9.16 -18.59 -5.58
CA VAL A 447 -9.72 -17.24 -5.73
C VAL A 447 -11.20 -17.27 -6.15
N ASP A 448 -11.67 -18.40 -6.69
CA ASP A 448 -13.04 -18.58 -7.17
C ASP A 448 -14.06 -18.85 -6.07
N VAL A 449 -13.62 -19.09 -4.82
CA VAL A 449 -14.54 -19.31 -3.70
C VAL A 449 -15.36 -18.06 -3.39
N ILE A 450 -14.88 -16.88 -3.77
CA ILE A 450 -15.63 -15.62 -3.66
C ILE A 450 -16.38 -15.37 -4.96
N PRO A 451 -17.74 -15.37 -4.94
CA PRO A 451 -18.53 -15.14 -6.14
C PRO A 451 -18.22 -13.78 -6.77
N SER A 452 -18.32 -13.73 -8.10
CA SER A 452 -18.09 -12.49 -8.86
C SER A 452 -19.16 -11.44 -8.54
N PRO A 453 -18.79 -10.18 -8.26
CA PRO A 453 -19.78 -9.12 -8.07
C PRO A 453 -20.55 -8.78 -9.35
N TYR A 454 -19.95 -8.99 -10.53
CA TYR A 454 -20.63 -8.85 -11.82
C TYR A 454 -21.73 -9.89 -11.97
N LEU A 455 -21.38 -11.17 -11.78
CA LEU A 455 -22.31 -12.29 -11.97
C LEU A 455 -23.33 -12.42 -10.83
N SER A 456 -23.04 -11.81 -9.68
CA SER A 456 -23.96 -11.79 -8.53
C SER A 456 -24.97 -10.63 -8.60
N GLY A 457 -24.89 -9.77 -9.62
CA GLY A 457 -25.77 -8.61 -9.80
C GLY A 457 -25.53 -7.46 -8.83
N PHE A 458 -24.40 -7.44 -8.10
CA PHE A 458 -24.11 -6.38 -7.13
C PHE A 458 -23.80 -5.03 -7.77
N PHE A 459 -23.42 -5.04 -9.05
CA PHE A 459 -23.18 -3.84 -9.83
C PHE A 459 -24.36 -3.41 -10.70
N ASP A 460 -25.42 -4.21 -10.81
CA ASP A 460 -26.58 -3.90 -11.65
C ASP A 460 -27.34 -2.64 -11.19
N GLY A 461 -27.21 -2.29 -9.91
CA GLY A 461 -27.79 -1.08 -9.31
C GLY A 461 -26.86 0.14 -9.27
N TYR A 462 -25.61 0.02 -9.72
CA TYR A 462 -24.58 1.06 -9.56
C TYR A 462 -24.93 2.31 -10.38
N GLY A 463 -25.45 3.34 -9.72
CA GLY A 463 -25.94 4.57 -10.35
C GLY A 463 -24.88 5.56 -10.86
N GLY A 464 -23.63 5.13 -11.06
CA GLY A 464 -22.56 5.98 -11.59
C GLY A 464 -22.59 6.09 -13.12
N ARG A 465 -21.97 7.14 -13.68
CA ARG A 465 -21.68 7.24 -15.11
C ARG A 465 -20.48 6.37 -15.47
N VAL A 466 -20.69 5.06 -15.44
CA VAL A 466 -19.60 4.09 -15.62
C VAL A 466 -19.12 4.04 -17.06
N GLU A 467 -17.85 4.32 -17.25
CA GLU A 467 -17.16 4.16 -18.53
C GLU A 467 -16.26 2.92 -18.53
N ALA A 468 -15.83 2.44 -17.35
CA ALA A 468 -14.84 1.40 -17.19
C ALA A 468 -15.25 0.28 -16.21
N ALA A 469 -14.97 -0.98 -16.60
CA ALA A 469 -15.07 -2.15 -15.72
C ALA A 469 -13.68 -2.74 -15.48
N ILE A 470 -13.40 -3.14 -14.24
CA ILE A 470 -12.13 -3.75 -13.84
C ILE A 470 -12.36 -5.25 -13.62
N ILE A 471 -11.56 -6.09 -14.26
CA ILE A 471 -11.58 -7.56 -14.07
C ILE A 471 -10.19 -8.06 -13.68
N GLU A 472 -10.16 -9.19 -12.96
CA GLU A 472 -8.95 -9.94 -12.71
C GLU A 472 -9.10 -11.31 -13.39
N THR A 473 -8.19 -11.66 -14.29
CA THR A 473 -8.11 -13.04 -14.82
C THR A 473 -7.15 -13.89 -13.99
N ASN A 474 -6.19 -13.21 -13.34
CA ASN A 474 -5.29 -13.79 -12.35
C ASN A 474 -4.81 -12.75 -11.33
N ARG A 475 -4.30 -13.22 -10.18
CA ARG A 475 -3.81 -12.38 -9.08
C ARG A 475 -2.39 -12.75 -8.67
N GLY A 476 -1.51 -11.77 -8.63
CA GLY A 476 -0.10 -11.88 -8.23
C GLY A 476 0.89 -11.69 -9.38
N CYS A 477 2.18 -11.58 -9.06
CA CYS A 477 3.23 -11.29 -10.02
C CYS A 477 4.51 -12.06 -9.68
N PRO A 478 5.10 -12.87 -10.59
CA PRO A 478 6.28 -13.67 -10.26
C PRO A 478 7.59 -12.87 -10.19
N TYR A 479 7.55 -11.57 -10.45
CA TYR A 479 8.72 -10.69 -10.48
C TYR A 479 8.94 -10.02 -9.12
N GLY A 480 10.20 -9.87 -8.71
CA GLY A 480 10.58 -9.31 -7.40
C GLY A 480 11.03 -7.84 -7.43
N CYS A 481 10.48 -7.03 -8.33
CA CYS A 481 10.86 -5.62 -8.51
C CYS A 481 10.70 -4.84 -7.20
N THR A 482 11.73 -4.12 -6.76
CA THR A 482 11.74 -3.50 -5.42
C THR A 482 10.75 -2.34 -5.29
N PHE A 483 10.49 -1.58 -6.36
CA PHE A 483 9.53 -0.47 -6.35
C PHE A 483 8.06 -0.91 -6.44
N CYS A 484 7.78 -2.20 -6.63
CA CYS A 484 6.44 -2.69 -6.97
C CYS A 484 5.79 -3.42 -5.81
N ASP A 485 4.51 -3.14 -5.57
CA ASP A 485 3.72 -3.82 -4.53
C ASP A 485 3.19 -5.19 -4.99
N TRP A 486 2.91 -5.35 -6.29
CA TRP A 486 2.44 -6.62 -6.85
C TRP A 486 3.45 -7.76 -6.77
N GLY A 487 4.73 -7.42 -6.80
CA GLY A 487 5.86 -8.35 -6.81
C GLY A 487 6.55 -8.54 -5.46
N SER A 488 6.03 -7.92 -4.39
CA SER A 488 6.59 -8.05 -3.04
C SER A 488 6.75 -9.53 -2.67
N ALA A 489 7.74 -9.86 -1.84
CA ALA A 489 8.20 -11.24 -1.60
C ALA A 489 7.08 -12.23 -1.16
N THR A 490 5.92 -11.73 -0.73
CA THR A 490 4.72 -12.48 -0.34
C THR A 490 3.75 -12.76 -1.51
N ASN A 491 3.90 -12.11 -2.67
CA ASN A 491 2.93 -12.11 -3.79
C ASN A 491 3.35 -12.89 -5.06
N GLN A 492 4.48 -13.61 -5.03
CA GLN A 492 5.11 -14.16 -6.23
C GLN A 492 4.31 -15.27 -6.94
N LYS A 493 3.52 -16.06 -6.21
CA LYS A 493 2.79 -17.19 -6.82
C LYS A 493 1.46 -16.71 -7.39
N VAL A 494 1.36 -16.68 -8.71
CA VAL A 494 0.15 -16.29 -9.45
C VAL A 494 -0.99 -17.30 -9.22
N ARG A 495 -2.20 -16.81 -8.98
CA ARG A 495 -3.45 -17.61 -8.94
C ARG A 495 -4.35 -17.18 -10.08
N LYS A 496 -4.96 -18.12 -10.78
CA LYS A 496 -5.84 -17.86 -11.91
C LYS A 496 -7.29 -18.03 -11.47
N PHE A 497 -8.15 -17.12 -11.88
CA PHE A 497 -9.59 -17.31 -11.77
C PHE A 497 -10.07 -18.35 -12.78
N ASP A 498 -11.21 -18.97 -12.51
CA ASP A 498 -11.84 -19.91 -13.43
C ASP A 498 -12.06 -19.26 -14.79
N TYR A 499 -11.84 -20.02 -15.85
CA TYR A 499 -11.91 -19.49 -17.21
C TYR A 499 -13.35 -19.15 -17.63
N GLU A 500 -14.33 -19.96 -17.26
CA GLU A 500 -15.73 -19.70 -17.60
C GLU A 500 -16.29 -18.53 -16.79
N ARG A 501 -15.88 -18.36 -15.52
CA ARG A 501 -16.17 -17.14 -14.76
C ARG A 501 -15.69 -15.89 -15.50
N VAL A 502 -14.43 -15.87 -15.93
CA VAL A 502 -13.84 -14.71 -16.64
C VAL A 502 -14.61 -14.40 -17.92
N LYS A 503 -14.98 -15.43 -18.69
CA LYS A 503 -15.81 -15.26 -19.90
C LYS A 503 -17.17 -14.64 -19.59
N GLN A 504 -17.85 -15.11 -18.55
CA GLN A 504 -19.14 -14.57 -18.15
C GLN A 504 -19.04 -13.12 -17.67
N GLU A 505 -17.96 -12.75 -16.96
CA GLU A 505 -17.70 -11.35 -16.58
C GLU A 505 -17.49 -10.47 -17.83
N ILE A 506 -16.75 -10.96 -18.83
CA ILE A 506 -16.56 -10.28 -20.12
C ILE A 506 -17.89 -10.14 -20.88
N ASP A 507 -18.72 -11.18 -20.90
CA ASP A 507 -20.05 -11.16 -21.52
C ASP A 507 -20.94 -10.11 -20.84
N TRP A 508 -20.91 -10.03 -19.51
CA TRP A 508 -21.65 -9.02 -18.75
C TRP A 508 -21.20 -7.60 -19.12
N ILE A 509 -19.89 -7.37 -19.27
CA ILE A 509 -19.32 -6.06 -19.68
C ILE A 509 -19.82 -5.66 -21.07
N GLY A 510 -19.82 -6.60 -22.03
CA GLY A 510 -20.35 -6.35 -23.38
C GLY A 510 -21.85 -6.06 -23.40
N GLN A 511 -22.64 -6.86 -22.68
CA GLN A 511 -24.09 -6.69 -22.57
C GLN A 511 -24.49 -5.35 -21.94
N ASN A 512 -23.73 -4.91 -20.94
CA ASN A 512 -23.94 -3.62 -20.27
C ASN A 512 -23.28 -2.43 -21.00
N LYS A 513 -22.72 -2.66 -22.20
CA LYS A 513 -22.16 -1.62 -23.07
C LYS A 513 -21.08 -0.77 -22.42
N ILE A 514 -20.22 -1.41 -21.61
CA ILE A 514 -19.13 -0.72 -20.95
C ILE A 514 -18.00 -0.46 -21.95
N LYS A 515 -17.55 0.79 -22.04
CA LYS A 515 -16.61 1.25 -23.07
C LYS A 515 -15.20 0.72 -22.87
N VAL A 516 -14.71 0.74 -21.63
CA VAL A 516 -13.33 0.41 -21.29
C VAL A 516 -13.29 -0.81 -20.37
N MET A 517 -12.45 -1.79 -20.70
CA MET A 517 -12.17 -2.95 -19.86
C MET A 517 -10.75 -2.89 -19.34
N TRP A 518 -10.60 -2.82 -18.02
CA TRP A 518 -9.33 -2.86 -17.33
C TRP A 518 -9.04 -4.28 -16.84
N ILE A 519 -8.01 -4.90 -17.39
CA ILE A 519 -7.51 -6.17 -16.88
C ILE A 519 -6.44 -5.85 -15.83
N ALA A 520 -6.82 -5.96 -14.54
CA ALA A 520 -5.97 -5.65 -13.40
C ALA A 520 -4.90 -6.73 -13.10
N ASP A 521 -4.61 -7.58 -14.08
CA ASP A 521 -3.57 -8.58 -13.99
C ASP A 521 -2.18 -7.93 -14.00
N ALA A 522 -1.24 -8.57 -13.30
CA ALA A 522 0.14 -8.11 -13.32
C ALA A 522 0.88 -8.37 -14.62
N ASN A 523 0.50 -9.40 -15.36
CA ASN A 523 1.25 -9.90 -16.52
C ASN A 523 0.31 -10.62 -17.51
N PHE A 524 -0.57 -9.89 -18.17
CA PHE A 524 -1.44 -10.48 -19.19
C PHE A 524 -0.62 -10.90 -20.43
N GLY A 525 -0.93 -12.07 -20.99
CA GLY A 525 -0.12 -12.72 -22.03
C GLY A 525 0.99 -13.61 -21.48
N MET A 526 0.94 -13.96 -20.19
CA MET A 526 1.84 -14.93 -19.58
C MET A 526 1.39 -16.37 -19.89
N TYR A 527 0.08 -16.62 -20.00
CA TYR A 527 -0.49 -17.94 -20.23
C TYR A 527 -1.13 -18.06 -21.63
N GLU A 528 -1.24 -19.29 -22.15
CA GLU A 528 -1.96 -19.55 -23.41
C GLU A 528 -3.42 -19.10 -23.34
N ARG A 529 -4.09 -19.31 -22.18
CA ARG A 529 -5.47 -18.87 -21.97
C ARG A 529 -5.68 -17.37 -22.16
N ASP A 530 -4.63 -16.55 -22.05
CA ASP A 530 -4.75 -15.09 -22.20
C ASP A 530 -5.03 -14.72 -23.67
N ILE A 531 -4.54 -15.53 -24.62
CA ILE A 531 -4.90 -15.45 -26.04
C ILE A 531 -6.38 -15.79 -26.22
N ASP A 532 -6.86 -16.87 -25.57
CA ASP A 532 -8.28 -17.26 -25.66
C ASP A 532 -9.20 -16.20 -25.03
N ILE A 533 -8.76 -15.56 -23.94
CA ILE A 533 -9.45 -14.41 -23.34
C ILE A 533 -9.51 -13.25 -24.34
N ALA A 534 -8.39 -12.90 -24.99
CA ALA A 534 -8.37 -11.84 -26.01
C ALA A 534 -9.33 -12.14 -27.17
N ARG A 535 -9.38 -13.39 -27.66
CA ARG A 535 -10.34 -13.84 -28.69
C ARG A 535 -11.78 -13.69 -28.21
N HIS A 536 -12.07 -14.05 -26.95
CA HIS A 536 -13.40 -13.92 -26.37
C HIS A 536 -13.83 -12.44 -26.25
N ILE A 537 -12.94 -11.55 -25.82
CA ILE A 537 -13.22 -10.10 -25.77
C ILE A 537 -13.59 -9.57 -27.17
N VAL A 538 -12.85 -9.97 -28.22
CA VAL A 538 -13.17 -9.58 -29.61
C VAL A 538 -14.51 -10.14 -30.06
N ALA A 539 -14.82 -11.40 -29.74
CA ALA A 539 -16.11 -12.00 -30.06
C ALA A 539 -17.27 -11.25 -29.39
N VAL A 540 -17.12 -10.87 -28.13
CA VAL A 540 -18.10 -10.06 -27.38
C VAL A 540 -18.26 -8.66 -28.00
N LYS A 541 -17.16 -8.03 -28.42
CA LYS A 541 -17.21 -6.78 -29.17
C LYS A 541 -17.97 -6.91 -30.48
N GLN A 542 -17.73 -7.97 -31.25
CA GLN A 542 -18.46 -8.22 -32.50
C GLN A 542 -19.96 -8.42 -32.24
N GLN A 543 -20.32 -9.02 -31.11
CA GLN A 543 -21.71 -9.28 -30.74
C GLN A 543 -22.45 -8.03 -30.23
N PHE A 544 -21.82 -7.23 -29.37
CA PHE A 544 -22.49 -6.15 -28.65
C PHE A 544 -22.02 -4.74 -29.02
N GLY A 545 -20.92 -4.61 -29.75
CA GLY A 545 -20.23 -3.35 -30.04
C GLY A 545 -19.20 -2.92 -28.98
N TYR A 546 -19.12 -3.63 -27.85
CA TYR A 546 -18.32 -3.26 -26.66
C TYR A 546 -17.47 -4.43 -26.15
N PRO A 547 -16.30 -4.19 -25.53
CA PRO A 547 -15.70 -2.90 -25.22
C PRO A 547 -15.02 -2.24 -26.42
N HIS A 548 -14.79 -0.94 -26.35
CA HIS A 548 -14.01 -0.20 -27.36
C HIS A 548 -12.51 -0.28 -27.06
N GLU A 549 -12.15 -0.26 -25.77
CA GLU A 549 -10.77 -0.19 -25.29
C GLU A 549 -10.50 -1.28 -24.25
N VAL A 550 -9.31 -1.87 -24.31
CA VAL A 550 -8.80 -2.80 -23.31
C VAL A 550 -7.49 -2.25 -22.76
N VAL A 551 -7.47 -1.95 -21.46
CA VAL A 551 -6.28 -1.48 -20.75
C VAL A 551 -5.70 -2.62 -19.93
N VAL A 552 -4.40 -2.88 -20.11
CA VAL A 552 -3.75 -4.04 -19.52
C VAL A 552 -2.25 -3.87 -19.32
N ASN A 553 -1.72 -4.52 -18.28
CA ASN A 553 -0.27 -4.67 -18.09
C ASN A 553 0.23 -5.96 -18.74
N TYR A 554 1.04 -5.82 -19.80
CA TYR A 554 1.52 -6.96 -20.57
C TYR A 554 2.64 -7.75 -19.89
N THR A 555 2.81 -8.98 -20.37
CA THR A 555 3.90 -9.90 -20.02
C THR A 555 5.27 -9.30 -20.31
N LYS A 556 6.24 -9.54 -19.41
CA LYS A 556 7.59 -8.95 -19.50
C LYS A 556 8.56 -9.81 -20.30
N ASN A 557 8.30 -11.11 -20.43
CA ASN A 557 9.22 -12.09 -21.03
C ASN A 557 8.59 -12.96 -22.16
N SER A 558 7.27 -12.93 -22.36
CA SER A 558 6.58 -13.77 -23.35
C SER A 558 6.20 -12.98 -24.61
N THR A 559 7.20 -12.83 -25.49
CA THR A 559 7.16 -11.92 -26.64
C THR A 559 6.16 -12.33 -27.73
N LEU A 560 6.10 -13.61 -28.11
CA LEU A 560 5.21 -14.07 -29.19
C LEU A 560 3.71 -13.99 -28.81
N LYS A 561 3.36 -14.28 -27.55
CA LYS A 561 1.97 -14.20 -27.09
C LYS A 561 1.47 -12.76 -27.05
N LEU A 562 2.34 -11.82 -26.67
CA LEU A 562 2.04 -10.39 -26.76
C LEU A 562 1.71 -10.00 -28.20
N VAL A 563 2.54 -10.39 -29.16
CA VAL A 563 2.29 -10.13 -30.59
C VAL A 563 0.93 -10.71 -31.02
N GLU A 564 0.60 -11.94 -30.63
CA GLU A 564 -0.69 -12.56 -30.98
C GLU A 564 -1.88 -11.82 -30.36
N ILE A 565 -1.80 -11.45 -29.08
CA ILE A 565 -2.86 -10.68 -28.39
C ILE A 565 -3.08 -9.33 -29.08
N ILE A 566 -2.01 -8.60 -29.39
CA ILE A 566 -2.13 -7.31 -30.08
C ILE A 566 -2.72 -7.48 -31.48
N LYS A 567 -2.32 -8.51 -32.24
CA LYS A 567 -2.96 -8.83 -33.54
C LYS A 567 -4.46 -9.06 -33.38
N ILE A 568 -4.87 -9.88 -32.42
CA ILE A 568 -6.27 -10.18 -32.14
C ILE A 568 -7.04 -8.88 -31.83
N PHE A 569 -6.50 -8.02 -30.97
CA PHE A 569 -7.13 -6.74 -30.64
C PHE A 569 -7.19 -5.79 -31.84
N THR A 570 -6.11 -5.67 -32.63
CA THR A 570 -6.08 -4.85 -33.85
C THR A 570 -7.12 -5.34 -34.88
N GLU A 571 -7.17 -6.64 -35.17
CA GLU A 571 -8.15 -7.24 -36.10
C GLU A 571 -9.60 -7.09 -35.58
N GLY A 572 -9.78 -7.11 -34.25
CA GLY A 572 -11.05 -6.85 -33.59
C GLY A 572 -11.41 -5.37 -33.45
N ASN A 573 -10.61 -4.45 -34.01
CA ASN A 573 -10.75 -2.99 -33.83
C ASN A 573 -10.77 -2.53 -32.36
N ILE A 574 -10.16 -3.27 -31.42
CA ILE A 574 -10.01 -2.88 -30.02
C ILE A 574 -8.86 -1.89 -29.88
N ILE A 575 -9.11 -0.77 -29.19
CA ILE A 575 -8.09 0.18 -28.79
C ILE A 575 -7.23 -0.50 -27.73
N SER A 576 -5.99 -0.81 -28.09
CA SER A 576 -4.98 -1.39 -27.21
C SER A 576 -3.59 -1.13 -27.79
N GLN A 577 -2.65 -0.72 -26.95
CA GLN A 577 -1.26 -0.48 -27.34
C GLN A 577 -0.38 -1.60 -26.80
N GLY A 578 0.54 -2.14 -27.61
CA GLY A 578 1.58 -3.01 -27.09
C GLY A 578 2.52 -2.20 -26.20
N ILE A 579 2.50 -2.44 -24.89
CA ILE A 579 3.37 -1.74 -23.94
C ILE A 579 4.42 -2.71 -23.41
N ILE A 580 5.68 -2.34 -23.57
CA ILE A 580 6.83 -3.06 -23.00
C ILE A 580 7.34 -2.25 -21.80
N SER A 581 7.06 -2.70 -20.58
CA SER A 581 7.59 -2.01 -19.40
C SER A 581 9.05 -2.47 -19.18
N ILE A 582 10.05 -1.68 -19.55
CA ILE A 582 11.47 -1.99 -19.28
C ILE A 582 11.97 -1.29 -18.01
N GLN A 583 11.42 -0.11 -17.73
CA GLN A 583 11.81 0.87 -16.70
C GLN A 583 13.18 1.53 -16.90
N THR A 584 14.21 0.79 -17.30
CA THR A 584 15.53 1.29 -17.74
C THR A 584 16.34 0.17 -18.40
N THR A 585 17.33 0.50 -19.22
CA THR A 585 18.34 -0.44 -19.74
C THR A 585 19.64 -0.45 -18.94
N ASP A 586 19.79 0.42 -17.95
CA ASP A 586 21.00 0.50 -17.13
C ASP A 586 21.14 -0.70 -16.19
N GLU A 587 22.12 -1.56 -16.44
CA GLU A 587 22.33 -2.81 -15.69
C GLU A 587 22.57 -2.59 -14.20
N GLY A 588 23.24 -1.48 -13.84
CA GLY A 588 23.48 -1.11 -12.44
C GLY A 588 22.17 -0.81 -11.71
N THR A 589 21.31 -0.02 -12.32
CA THR A 589 19.96 0.29 -11.81
C THR A 589 19.09 -0.95 -11.75
N LEU A 590 19.12 -1.80 -12.79
CA LEU A 590 18.37 -3.07 -12.82
C LEU A 590 18.77 -4.02 -11.70
N ASP A 591 20.03 -4.00 -11.26
CA ASP A 591 20.49 -4.76 -10.08
C ASP A 591 19.86 -4.22 -8.79
N VAL A 592 19.95 -2.90 -8.60
CA VAL A 592 19.44 -2.21 -7.41
C VAL A 592 17.95 -2.48 -7.23
N ILE A 593 17.19 -2.45 -8.32
CA ILE A 593 15.73 -2.63 -8.29
C ILE A 593 15.28 -4.09 -8.44
N ASN A 594 16.21 -5.04 -8.42
CA ASN A 594 15.98 -6.49 -8.52
C ASN A 594 15.19 -6.91 -9.78
N ARG A 595 15.65 -6.45 -10.96
CA ARG A 595 14.99 -6.65 -12.26
C ARG A 595 15.90 -7.27 -13.34
N LYS A 596 17.08 -7.79 -12.98
CA LYS A 596 18.01 -8.50 -13.90
C LYS A 596 17.40 -9.71 -14.64
N ASN A 597 16.26 -10.23 -14.20
CA ASN A 597 15.60 -11.40 -14.77
C ASN A 597 14.76 -11.09 -16.04
N ILE A 598 14.84 -9.87 -16.55
CA ILE A 598 14.15 -9.41 -17.75
C ILE A 598 15.20 -9.17 -18.83
N ARG A 599 15.14 -9.94 -19.93
CA ARG A 599 16.17 -9.95 -20.98
C ARG A 599 15.95 -8.84 -21.99
N THR A 600 16.95 -8.00 -22.20
CA THR A 600 16.86 -6.84 -23.11
C THR A 600 16.91 -7.25 -24.59
N GLU A 601 17.58 -8.35 -24.93
CA GLU A 601 17.76 -8.82 -26.32
C GLU A 601 16.43 -9.25 -26.96
N ARG A 602 15.48 -9.70 -26.14
CA ARG A 602 14.12 -10.08 -26.57
C ARG A 602 13.30 -8.88 -27.07
N TYR A 603 13.72 -7.65 -26.76
CA TYR A 603 13.00 -6.44 -27.14
C TYR A 603 13.36 -5.96 -28.54
N ASP A 604 14.60 -6.15 -28.98
CA ASP A 604 15.00 -5.79 -30.33
C ASP A 604 14.25 -6.65 -31.36
N GLU A 605 14.12 -7.97 -31.09
CA GLU A 605 13.27 -8.89 -31.87
C GLU A 605 11.79 -8.44 -31.90
N LEU A 606 11.26 -7.95 -30.78
CA LEU A 606 9.88 -7.48 -30.69
C LEU A 606 9.65 -6.20 -31.50
N THR A 607 10.58 -5.26 -31.44
CA THR A 607 10.47 -4.00 -32.20
C THR A 607 10.44 -4.27 -33.70
N GLU A 608 11.27 -5.19 -34.20
CA GLU A 608 11.23 -5.62 -35.60
C GLU A 608 9.86 -6.22 -35.97
N ILE A 609 9.37 -7.18 -35.17
CA ILE A 609 8.08 -7.84 -35.43
C ILE A 609 6.91 -6.84 -35.42
N PHE A 610 6.86 -5.94 -34.44
CA PHE A 610 5.80 -4.94 -34.35
C PHE A 610 5.87 -3.93 -35.51
N SER A 611 7.08 -3.54 -35.92
CA SER A 611 7.31 -2.67 -37.07
C SER A 611 6.82 -3.32 -38.37
N ASP A 612 7.24 -4.56 -38.65
CA ASP A 612 6.87 -5.30 -39.86
C ASP A 612 5.35 -5.51 -39.98
N LEU A 613 4.69 -5.71 -38.83
CA LEU A 613 3.25 -5.92 -38.75
C LEU A 613 2.46 -4.61 -38.60
N LYS A 614 3.12 -3.45 -38.56
CA LYS A 614 2.52 -2.13 -38.31
C LYS A 614 1.62 -2.12 -37.06
N LEU A 615 2.07 -2.76 -35.99
CA LEU A 615 1.36 -2.80 -34.71
C LEU A 615 1.81 -1.66 -33.80
N PRO A 616 0.92 -1.08 -32.97
CA PRO A 616 1.27 -0.01 -32.06
C PRO A 616 2.16 -0.53 -30.92
N LEU A 617 3.33 0.09 -30.74
CA LEU A 617 4.30 -0.25 -29.69
C LEU A 617 4.74 1.00 -28.91
N SER A 618 4.79 0.89 -27.58
CA SER A 618 5.47 1.84 -26.70
C SER A 618 6.23 1.13 -25.59
N THR A 619 7.08 1.86 -24.90
CA THR A 619 7.83 1.38 -23.73
C THR A 619 7.55 2.25 -22.51
N ASP A 620 7.59 1.64 -21.32
CA ASP A 620 7.59 2.38 -20.07
C ASP A 620 9.01 2.49 -19.51
N LEU A 621 9.37 3.72 -19.13
CA LEU A 621 10.56 4.07 -18.36
C LEU A 621 10.17 4.62 -16.99
N MET A 622 11.11 4.61 -16.05
CA MET A 622 10.95 5.26 -14.76
C MET A 622 12.03 6.31 -14.54
N ILE A 623 11.61 7.48 -14.09
CA ILE A 623 12.49 8.60 -13.77
C ILE A 623 12.83 8.55 -12.28
N GLY A 624 14.11 8.59 -11.94
CA GLY A 624 14.57 8.64 -10.56
C GLY A 624 14.47 7.31 -9.80
N LEU A 625 14.69 6.18 -10.48
CA LEU A 625 14.91 4.91 -9.77
C LEU A 625 16.24 4.96 -8.99
N PRO A 626 16.33 4.37 -7.79
CA PRO A 626 17.62 4.23 -7.10
C PRO A 626 18.61 3.46 -7.98
N GLY A 627 19.77 4.04 -8.23
CA GLY A 627 20.79 3.51 -9.16
C GLY A 627 20.90 4.30 -10.46
N ILE A 628 19.81 4.97 -10.91
CA ILE A 628 19.82 5.69 -12.18
C ILE A 628 20.71 6.94 -12.10
N THR A 629 21.32 7.30 -13.22
CA THR A 629 22.05 8.57 -13.41
C THR A 629 21.44 9.35 -14.56
N VAL A 630 21.71 10.66 -14.63
CA VAL A 630 21.29 11.51 -15.76
C VAL A 630 21.78 10.94 -17.10
N ALA A 631 23.02 10.45 -17.15
CA ALA A 631 23.60 9.85 -18.35
C ALA A 631 22.88 8.56 -18.75
N ALA A 632 22.61 7.66 -17.80
CA ALA A 632 21.86 6.43 -18.08
C ALA A 632 20.44 6.72 -18.60
N PHE A 633 19.74 7.69 -18.00
CA PHE A 633 18.42 8.10 -18.48
C PHE A 633 18.47 8.76 -19.87
N LYS A 634 19.54 9.51 -20.19
CA LYS A 634 19.81 10.05 -21.53
C LYS A 634 19.95 8.91 -22.56
N GLU A 635 20.74 7.90 -22.23
CA GLU A 635 20.98 6.73 -23.08
C GLU A 635 19.68 5.94 -23.31
N ASP A 636 18.85 5.76 -22.27
CA ASP A 636 17.53 5.13 -22.43
C ASP A 636 16.67 5.88 -23.45
N LEU A 637 16.53 7.20 -23.31
CA LEU A 637 15.75 8.02 -24.26
C LEU A 637 16.34 7.96 -25.67
N GLN A 638 17.67 8.06 -25.80
CA GLN A 638 18.37 7.98 -27.08
C GLN A 638 18.11 6.64 -27.77
N ARG A 639 18.25 5.52 -27.05
CA ARG A 639 18.00 4.17 -27.57
C ARG A 639 16.61 4.06 -28.17
N TYR A 640 15.58 4.56 -27.49
CA TYR A 640 14.21 4.45 -27.98
C TYR A 640 13.89 5.38 -29.16
N ILE A 641 14.58 6.52 -29.28
CA ILE A 641 14.56 7.32 -30.50
C ILE A 641 15.14 6.51 -31.68
N ASP A 642 16.27 5.81 -31.46
CA ASP A 642 16.95 5.00 -32.49
C ASP A 642 16.08 3.83 -32.97
N MET A 643 15.37 3.22 -32.02
CA MET A 643 14.40 2.14 -32.27
C MET A 643 13.07 2.64 -32.86
N ASP A 644 12.85 3.96 -32.90
CA ASP A 644 11.60 4.61 -33.28
C ASP A 644 10.38 4.20 -32.44
N VAL A 645 10.61 3.83 -31.18
CA VAL A 645 9.58 3.43 -30.21
C VAL A 645 9.25 4.59 -29.28
N SER A 646 7.96 4.80 -29.03
CA SER A 646 7.49 5.84 -28.11
C SER A 646 7.75 5.47 -26.65
N VAL A 647 8.23 6.45 -25.87
CA VAL A 647 8.51 6.30 -24.43
C VAL A 647 7.48 7.01 -23.58
N LYS A 648 6.96 6.29 -22.59
CA LYS A 648 6.25 6.84 -21.42
C LYS A 648 7.17 6.73 -20.20
N ALA A 649 7.65 7.84 -19.67
CA ALA A 649 8.48 7.86 -18.47
C ALA A 649 7.69 8.37 -17.26
N TYR A 650 7.68 7.60 -16.18
CA TYR A 650 6.93 7.90 -14.95
C TYR A 650 7.88 8.26 -13.81
N PRO A 651 7.65 9.36 -13.06
CA PRO A 651 8.39 9.62 -11.83
C PRO A 651 8.23 8.48 -10.83
N THR A 652 9.33 8.03 -10.24
CA THR A 652 9.31 6.94 -9.26
C THR A 652 8.62 7.41 -7.98
N GLN A 653 7.60 6.67 -7.55
CA GLN A 653 6.89 6.92 -6.30
C GLN A 653 7.13 5.78 -5.32
N LEU A 654 7.38 6.12 -4.06
CA LEU A 654 7.60 5.18 -2.98
C LEU A 654 6.24 4.59 -2.56
N LEU A 655 6.00 3.34 -2.95
CA LEU A 655 4.79 2.61 -2.55
C LEU A 655 4.96 2.05 -1.13
N PRO A 656 4.00 2.25 -0.22
CA PRO A 656 4.16 1.96 1.21
C PRO A 656 4.48 0.49 1.52
N ASN A 657 4.05 -0.43 0.64
CA ASN A 657 4.17 -1.87 0.82
C ASN A 657 5.19 -2.52 -0.14
N SER A 658 5.86 -1.72 -0.97
CA SER A 658 6.93 -2.22 -1.83
C SER A 658 8.20 -2.54 -1.03
N PRO A 659 9.06 -3.48 -1.50
CA PRO A 659 10.37 -3.69 -0.89
C PRO A 659 11.24 -2.41 -0.80
N MET A 660 11.02 -1.44 -1.69
CA MET A 660 11.71 -0.14 -1.68
C MET A 660 11.34 0.72 -0.47
N ALA A 661 10.17 0.50 0.14
CA ALA A 661 9.74 1.16 1.37
C ALA A 661 10.26 0.48 2.64
N ASP A 662 11.00 -0.63 2.54
CA ASP A 662 11.69 -1.21 3.69
C ASP A 662 12.71 -0.18 4.25
N PRO A 663 12.70 0.11 5.56
CA PRO A 663 13.62 1.07 6.17
C PRO A 663 15.10 0.80 5.86
N ALA A 664 15.51 -0.48 5.80
CA ALA A 664 16.88 -0.85 5.46
C ALA A 664 17.19 -0.58 3.99
N TYR A 665 16.22 -0.70 3.09
CA TYR A 665 16.38 -0.34 1.67
C TYR A 665 16.50 1.19 1.50
N ILE A 666 15.62 1.94 2.16
CA ILE A 666 15.65 3.42 2.18
C ILE A 666 17.00 3.93 2.68
N GLU A 667 17.49 3.38 3.80
CA GLU A 667 18.78 3.75 4.38
C GLU A 667 19.94 3.39 3.45
N LYS A 668 19.99 2.14 2.97
CA LYS A 668 21.05 1.64 2.09
C LYS A 668 21.23 2.50 0.84
N TYR A 669 20.13 2.93 0.23
CA TYR A 669 20.14 3.69 -1.02
C TYR A 669 19.85 5.18 -0.83
N GLN A 670 19.86 5.68 0.41
CA GLN A 670 19.72 7.09 0.78
C GLN A 670 18.50 7.77 0.11
N ILE A 671 17.38 7.06 0.07
CA ILE A 671 16.17 7.51 -0.63
C ILE A 671 15.54 8.68 0.13
N LYS A 672 15.24 9.76 -0.59
CA LYS A 672 14.43 10.88 -0.10
C LYS A 672 13.20 11.05 -0.98
N VAL A 673 12.09 11.44 -0.38
CA VAL A 673 10.81 11.65 -1.05
C VAL A 673 10.22 13.02 -0.75
N ASP A 674 9.33 13.50 -1.63
CA ASP A 674 8.49 14.68 -1.38
C ASP A 674 7.24 14.36 -0.55
N ALA A 675 6.37 15.36 -0.37
CA ALA A 675 5.12 15.23 0.40
C ALA A 675 4.11 14.22 -0.19
N HIS A 676 4.27 13.85 -1.46
CA HIS A 676 3.43 12.89 -2.17
C HIS A 676 4.15 11.55 -2.38
N ASN A 677 5.24 11.31 -1.66
CA ASN A 677 6.07 10.12 -1.74
C ASN A 677 6.79 9.92 -3.10
N PHE A 678 6.90 10.94 -3.96
CA PHE A 678 7.77 10.83 -5.13
C PHE A 678 9.23 10.96 -4.72
N LEU A 679 10.09 10.11 -5.29
CA LEU A 679 11.52 10.15 -5.00
C LEU A 679 12.12 11.45 -5.55
N ILE A 680 12.84 12.16 -4.70
CA ILE A 680 13.52 13.43 -5.05
C ILE A 680 15.04 13.29 -5.14
N SER A 681 15.63 12.33 -4.40
CA SER A 681 17.05 11.98 -4.49
C SER A 681 17.30 10.55 -4.04
N SER A 682 18.43 9.99 -4.43
CA SER A 682 18.97 8.72 -3.89
C SER A 682 20.50 8.78 -3.84
N PHE A 683 21.14 7.69 -3.43
CA PHE A 683 22.60 7.56 -3.45
C PHE A 683 23.23 7.79 -4.84
N SER A 684 22.47 7.66 -5.93
CA SER A 684 22.96 7.77 -7.31
C SER A 684 22.63 9.09 -8.00
N TYR A 685 21.75 9.93 -7.45
CA TYR A 685 21.34 11.20 -8.06
C TYR A 685 20.82 12.22 -7.03
N SER A 686 21.09 13.49 -7.28
CA SER A 686 20.62 14.64 -6.49
C SER A 686 19.26 15.18 -6.96
N GLU A 687 18.64 16.08 -6.19
CA GLU A 687 17.40 16.76 -6.61
C GLU A 687 17.58 17.54 -7.92
N GLN A 688 18.76 18.14 -8.14
CA GLN A 688 19.08 18.85 -9.38
C GLN A 688 19.17 17.89 -10.57
N ASP A 689 19.75 16.71 -10.38
CA ASP A 689 19.81 15.66 -11.40
C ASP A 689 18.40 15.18 -11.78
N LEU A 690 17.50 15.05 -10.80
CA LEU A 690 16.10 14.72 -11.07
C LEU A 690 15.38 15.80 -11.88
N VAL A 691 15.60 17.07 -11.56
CA VAL A 691 15.08 18.19 -12.35
C VAL A 691 15.59 18.11 -13.80
N GLN A 692 16.87 17.79 -13.99
CA GLN A 692 17.45 17.62 -15.32
C GLN A 692 16.82 16.44 -16.07
N MET A 693 16.66 15.27 -15.45
CA MET A 693 16.00 14.11 -16.06
C MET A 693 14.55 14.42 -16.44
N LYS A 694 13.80 15.08 -15.55
CA LYS A 694 12.42 15.53 -15.84
C LYS A 694 12.38 16.51 -17.01
N ALA A 695 13.30 17.48 -17.07
CA ALA A 695 13.39 18.42 -18.19
C ALA A 695 13.70 17.71 -19.51
N MET A 696 14.67 16.79 -19.51
CA MET A 696 14.99 15.96 -20.69
C MET A 696 13.77 15.19 -21.19
N TYR A 697 13.01 14.56 -20.28
CA TYR A 697 11.79 13.85 -20.66
C TYR A 697 10.70 14.79 -21.20
N GLN A 698 10.50 15.97 -20.61
CA GLN A 698 9.56 16.96 -21.15
C GLN A 698 9.94 17.39 -22.58
N LEU A 699 11.22 17.59 -22.85
CA LEU A 699 11.69 17.89 -24.22
C LEU A 699 11.49 16.70 -25.15
N TYR A 700 11.79 15.48 -24.70
CA TYR A 700 11.54 14.26 -25.47
C TYR A 700 10.05 14.15 -25.84
N VAL A 701 9.14 14.36 -24.88
CA VAL A 701 7.70 14.31 -25.11
C VAL A 701 7.28 15.32 -26.18
N MET A 702 7.77 16.55 -26.13
CA MET A 702 7.51 17.55 -27.16
C MET A 702 8.08 17.12 -28.52
N ALA A 703 9.38 16.79 -28.56
CA ALA A 703 10.14 16.60 -29.78
C ALA A 703 9.77 15.30 -30.52
N ASP A 704 9.70 14.19 -29.79
CA ASP A 704 9.49 12.85 -30.34
C ASP A 704 8.09 12.30 -30.02
N GLY A 705 7.58 12.49 -28.79
CA GLY A 705 6.26 12.01 -28.38
C GLY A 705 5.12 12.66 -29.18
N TYR A 706 5.12 13.99 -29.24
CA TYR A 706 4.24 14.81 -30.07
C TYR A 706 4.81 15.08 -31.46
N SER A 707 5.95 14.46 -31.79
CA SER A 707 6.57 14.48 -33.12
C SER A 707 7.01 15.84 -33.67
N LEU A 708 7.06 16.91 -32.87
CA LEU A 708 7.40 18.26 -33.35
C LEU A 708 8.77 18.32 -34.05
N LEU A 709 9.72 17.48 -33.62
CA LEU A 709 11.09 17.45 -34.12
C LEU A 709 11.53 16.04 -34.51
N ARG A 710 10.59 15.09 -34.62
CA ARG A 710 10.87 13.66 -34.87
C ARG A 710 11.81 13.46 -36.06
N TYR A 711 11.45 14.03 -37.22
CA TYR A 711 12.22 13.87 -38.45
C TYR A 711 13.48 14.72 -38.47
N VAL A 712 13.44 15.94 -37.92
CA VAL A 712 14.63 16.80 -37.74
C VAL A 712 15.71 16.08 -36.94
N MET A 713 15.37 15.50 -35.79
CA MET A 713 16.32 14.75 -34.95
C MET A 713 16.94 13.58 -35.70
N ARG A 714 16.14 12.84 -36.48
CA ARG A 714 16.61 11.69 -37.25
C ARG A 714 17.55 12.12 -38.36
N TYR A 715 17.23 13.18 -39.10
CA TYR A 715 18.12 13.75 -40.11
C TYR A 715 19.47 14.20 -39.52
N LEU A 716 19.46 14.92 -38.40
CA LEU A 716 20.70 15.35 -37.72
C LEU A 716 21.54 14.16 -37.24
N GLN A 717 20.88 13.12 -36.74
CA GLN A 717 21.56 11.92 -36.27
C GLN A 717 22.14 11.08 -37.41
N TRP A 718 21.36 10.89 -38.47
CA TRP A 718 21.66 10.04 -39.60
C TRP A 718 22.71 10.63 -40.52
N GLU A 719 22.62 11.92 -40.84
CA GLU A 719 23.51 12.55 -41.83
C GLU A 719 24.63 13.39 -41.20
N HIS A 720 24.42 13.90 -39.98
CA HIS A 720 25.35 14.81 -39.32
C HIS A 720 25.98 14.24 -38.05
N ASN A 721 25.67 12.99 -37.68
CA ASN A 721 26.16 12.30 -36.48
C ASN A 721 25.90 13.08 -35.16
N ILE A 722 24.82 13.87 -35.12
CA ILE A 722 24.39 14.58 -33.91
C ILE A 722 23.31 13.74 -33.22
N ALA A 723 23.64 13.15 -32.08
CA ALA A 723 22.69 12.36 -31.30
C ALA A 723 21.42 13.19 -30.97
N ALA A 724 20.25 12.59 -31.13
CA ALA A 724 18.96 13.26 -30.89
C ALA A 724 18.87 13.88 -29.49
N MET A 725 19.31 13.16 -28.45
CA MET A 725 19.32 13.70 -27.09
C MET A 725 20.37 14.79 -26.87
N GLN A 726 21.45 14.82 -27.67
CA GLN A 726 22.38 15.95 -27.66
C GLN A 726 21.71 17.21 -28.23
N PHE A 727 21.01 17.06 -29.36
CA PHE A 727 20.25 18.16 -29.96
C PHE A 727 19.22 18.77 -29.01
N LEU A 728 18.47 17.93 -28.30
CA LEU A 728 17.49 18.41 -27.30
C LEU A 728 18.16 19.10 -26.11
N GLN A 729 19.33 18.63 -25.67
CA GLN A 729 20.08 19.29 -24.61
C GLN A 729 20.57 20.68 -25.04
N ASP A 730 21.08 20.81 -26.25
CA ASP A 730 21.54 22.09 -26.79
C ASP A 730 20.37 23.08 -26.94
N LEU A 731 19.19 22.62 -27.38
CA LEU A 731 17.97 23.44 -27.40
C LEU A 731 17.54 23.89 -26.00
N LEU A 732 17.58 22.99 -25.01
CA LEU A 732 17.25 23.34 -23.62
C LEU A 732 18.20 24.39 -23.08
N GLN A 733 19.51 24.23 -23.34
CA GLN A 733 20.53 25.18 -22.94
C GLN A 733 20.28 26.55 -23.58
N GLN A 734 20.03 26.59 -24.89
CA GLN A 734 19.69 27.82 -25.63
C GLN A 734 18.47 28.56 -25.05
N VAL A 735 17.38 27.83 -24.74
CA VAL A 735 16.16 28.42 -24.16
C VAL A 735 16.36 28.86 -22.71
N THR A 736 17.28 28.22 -21.99
CA THR A 736 17.60 28.56 -20.60
C THR A 736 18.47 29.80 -20.52
N GLU A 737 19.53 29.86 -21.33
CA GLU A 737 20.51 30.96 -21.31
C GLU A 737 20.01 32.20 -22.05
N GLN A 738 19.36 32.04 -23.20
CA GLN A 738 18.95 33.14 -24.08
C GLN A 738 17.53 32.93 -24.64
N PRO A 739 16.48 32.92 -23.79
CA PRO A 739 15.11 32.63 -24.21
C PRO A 739 14.53 33.59 -25.27
N GLY A 740 15.08 34.81 -25.37
CA GLY A 740 14.64 35.82 -26.33
C GLY A 740 15.20 35.66 -27.74
N GLN A 741 16.24 34.85 -27.95
CA GLN A 741 16.86 34.67 -29.26
C GLN A 741 15.94 33.91 -30.23
N TYR A 742 15.24 32.88 -29.73
CA TYR A 742 14.31 32.05 -30.49
C TYR A 742 12.97 31.90 -29.76
N PRO A 743 12.08 32.91 -29.82
CA PRO A 743 10.87 32.94 -29.00
C PRO A 743 9.88 31.79 -29.26
N HIS A 744 9.79 31.25 -30.48
CA HIS A 744 8.89 30.12 -30.78
C HIS A 744 9.48 28.79 -30.28
N ILE A 745 10.80 28.62 -30.35
CA ILE A 745 11.48 27.48 -29.70
C ILE A 745 11.25 27.55 -28.19
N SER A 746 11.46 28.73 -27.58
CA SER A 746 11.21 28.95 -26.16
C SER A 746 9.77 28.67 -25.76
N TRP A 747 8.79 29.07 -26.59
CA TRP A 747 7.39 28.74 -26.38
C TRP A 747 7.16 27.23 -26.42
N ALA A 748 7.66 26.56 -27.46
CA ALA A 748 7.48 25.14 -27.65
C ALA A 748 7.99 24.33 -26.44
N VAL A 749 9.23 24.61 -26.02
CA VAL A 749 9.90 23.95 -24.89
C VAL A 749 9.15 24.15 -23.57
N ARG A 750 8.52 25.30 -23.35
CA ARG A 750 7.90 25.65 -22.06
C ARG A 750 6.42 25.30 -21.97
N PHE A 751 5.68 25.39 -23.08
CA PHE A 751 4.21 25.42 -23.05
C PHE A 751 3.56 24.41 -23.98
N PHE A 752 4.23 23.92 -25.03
CA PHE A 752 3.58 23.06 -26.03
C PHE A 752 3.01 21.77 -25.43
N ASN A 753 3.70 21.15 -24.47
CA ASN A 753 3.20 19.92 -23.85
C ASN A 753 1.85 20.11 -23.15
N GLN A 754 1.54 21.31 -22.67
CA GLN A 754 0.27 21.64 -22.01
C GLN A 754 -0.75 22.13 -23.03
N ASP A 755 -0.37 23.12 -23.83
CA ASP A 755 -1.32 23.88 -24.64
C ASP A 755 -1.58 23.25 -26.01
N LYS A 756 -0.64 22.44 -26.53
CA LYS A 756 -0.66 21.91 -27.91
C LYS A 756 -0.85 22.97 -28.99
N THR A 757 -0.47 24.22 -28.70
CA THR A 757 -0.59 25.35 -29.61
C THR A 757 0.75 25.97 -29.92
N MET A 758 0.86 26.51 -31.14
CA MET A 758 2.01 27.27 -31.61
C MET A 758 1.57 28.68 -32.02
N PRO A 759 1.86 29.72 -31.23
CA PRO A 759 1.57 31.10 -31.58
C PRO A 759 2.18 31.47 -32.93
N GLY A 760 1.39 32.02 -33.84
CA GLY A 760 1.87 32.37 -35.20
C GLY A 760 2.09 31.16 -36.13
N GLY A 761 1.64 29.96 -35.74
CA GLY A 761 1.68 28.74 -36.53
C GLY A 761 3.03 28.02 -36.51
N PHE A 762 3.03 26.77 -36.98
CA PHE A 762 4.22 25.90 -36.97
C PHE A 762 5.33 26.36 -37.93
N ALA A 763 5.00 27.10 -38.99
CA ALA A 763 5.98 27.55 -39.97
C ALA A 763 7.07 28.44 -39.34
N THR A 764 6.70 29.38 -38.48
CA THR A 764 7.64 30.27 -37.79
C THR A 764 8.52 29.51 -36.81
N PHE A 765 7.97 28.49 -36.14
CA PHE A 765 8.74 27.59 -35.28
C PHE A 765 9.83 26.85 -36.08
N TYR A 766 9.47 26.24 -37.21
CA TYR A 766 10.45 25.51 -38.04
C TYR A 766 11.50 26.41 -38.68
N GLN A 767 11.17 27.67 -39.00
CA GLN A 767 12.17 28.66 -39.42
C GLN A 767 13.20 28.93 -38.32
N GLN A 768 12.78 29.06 -37.07
CA GLN A 768 13.71 29.25 -35.95
C GLN A 768 14.55 27.99 -35.69
N ILE A 769 13.96 26.79 -35.83
CA ILE A 769 14.72 25.53 -35.75
C ILE A 769 15.81 25.47 -36.83
N ALA A 770 15.49 25.86 -38.06
CA ALA A 770 16.47 25.93 -39.15
C ALA A 770 17.63 26.89 -38.81
N GLN A 771 17.31 28.08 -38.32
CA GLN A 771 18.30 29.08 -37.91
C GLN A 771 19.19 28.58 -36.77
N PHE A 772 18.59 27.95 -35.75
CA PHE A 772 19.32 27.34 -34.65
C PHE A 772 20.29 26.27 -35.15
N ILE A 773 19.84 25.34 -35.99
CA ILE A 773 20.67 24.27 -36.56
C ILE A 773 21.85 24.85 -37.35
N GLN A 774 21.61 25.84 -38.20
CA GLN A 774 22.64 26.48 -39.02
C GLN A 774 23.69 27.22 -38.18
N GLN A 775 23.25 27.95 -37.15
CA GLN A 775 24.16 28.75 -36.33
C GLN A 775 24.94 27.89 -35.33
N HIS A 776 24.27 26.95 -34.66
CA HIS A 776 24.85 26.16 -33.58
C HIS A 776 25.73 25.02 -34.09
N TYR A 777 25.28 24.29 -35.13
CA TYR A 777 26.04 23.15 -35.69
C TYR A 777 26.81 23.48 -36.96
N GLN A 778 26.72 24.72 -37.47
CA GLN A 778 27.38 25.15 -38.73
C GLN A 778 26.96 24.30 -39.95
N ILE A 779 25.77 23.71 -39.90
CA ILE A 779 25.19 22.94 -41.00
C ILE A 779 24.63 23.92 -42.03
N THR A 780 25.05 23.79 -43.29
CA THR A 780 24.60 24.69 -44.36
C THR A 780 23.13 24.42 -44.71
N ALA A 781 22.39 25.46 -45.07
CA ALA A 781 21.04 25.30 -45.61
C ALA A 781 21.10 24.50 -46.91
N ASP A 782 20.69 23.23 -46.87
CA ASP A 782 20.64 22.36 -48.04
C ASP A 782 19.19 21.91 -48.33
N PRO A 783 18.94 21.39 -49.55
CA PRO A 783 17.65 20.82 -49.93
C PRO A 783 17.13 19.71 -49.01
N GLY A 784 18.02 18.96 -48.35
CA GLY A 784 17.67 17.88 -47.42
C GLY A 784 17.04 18.44 -46.15
N LEU A 785 17.72 19.37 -45.47
CA LEU A 785 17.20 20.05 -44.29
C LEU A 785 15.87 20.76 -44.58
N ALA A 786 15.75 21.42 -45.74
CA ALA A 786 14.50 22.06 -46.17
C ALA A 786 13.35 21.04 -46.30
N THR A 787 13.62 19.88 -46.91
CA THR A 787 12.64 18.79 -47.06
C THR A 787 12.19 18.25 -45.70
N VAL A 788 13.12 18.02 -44.77
CA VAL A 788 12.81 17.49 -43.43
C VAL A 788 11.94 18.44 -42.62
N LEU A 789 12.27 19.74 -42.63
CA LEU A 789 11.47 20.77 -41.96
C LEU A 789 10.06 20.87 -42.57
N GLN A 790 9.95 20.74 -43.89
CA GLN A 790 8.66 20.73 -44.57
C GLN A 790 7.82 19.49 -44.20
N VAL A 791 8.42 18.31 -44.11
CA VAL A 791 7.73 17.09 -43.66
C VAL A 791 7.22 17.26 -42.24
N ASN A 792 8.08 17.73 -41.32
CA ASN A 792 7.67 17.97 -39.95
C ASN A 792 6.50 18.98 -39.86
N LEU A 793 6.52 20.05 -40.65
CA LEU A 793 5.42 21.01 -40.78
C LEU A 793 4.12 20.36 -41.29
N LEU A 794 4.19 19.58 -42.36
CA LEU A 794 3.02 18.90 -42.94
C LEU A 794 2.38 17.90 -41.98
N CYS A 795 3.16 17.31 -41.07
CA CYS A 795 2.65 16.35 -40.10
C CYS A 795 1.98 16.97 -38.86
N MET A 796 2.02 18.29 -38.68
CA MET A 796 1.38 18.96 -37.53
C MET A 796 -0.08 19.31 -37.82
N PRO A 797 -1.02 19.03 -36.90
CA PRO A 797 -2.43 19.37 -37.10
C PRO A 797 -2.64 20.88 -37.12
N ASP A 798 -3.32 21.36 -38.15
CA ASP A 798 -3.72 22.76 -38.36
C ASP A 798 -5.20 22.80 -38.79
N ASP A 799 -6.03 23.47 -37.99
CA ASP A 799 -7.48 23.58 -38.16
C ASP A 799 -7.88 24.55 -39.30
N THR A 800 -6.92 25.32 -39.82
CA THR A 800 -7.12 26.17 -41.00
C THR A 800 -6.95 25.40 -42.32
N CYS A 801 -6.44 24.16 -42.25
CA CYS A 801 -6.23 23.29 -43.40
C CYS A 801 -7.38 22.28 -43.58
N SER A 802 -7.49 21.72 -44.79
CA SER A 802 -8.40 20.61 -45.10
C SER A 802 -7.59 19.38 -45.51
N TYR A 803 -7.94 18.22 -44.95
CA TYR A 803 -7.22 16.96 -45.17
C TYR A 803 -8.05 16.01 -46.07
N PRO A 804 -7.41 15.16 -46.91
CA PRO A 804 -5.96 14.97 -47.04
C PRO A 804 -5.24 16.16 -47.69
N LEU A 805 -4.02 16.44 -47.21
CA LEU A 805 -3.11 17.40 -47.82
C LEU A 805 -2.04 16.63 -48.60
N THR A 806 -1.74 17.05 -49.82
CA THR A 806 -0.71 16.42 -50.67
C THR A 806 0.21 17.49 -51.23
N THR A 807 1.51 17.31 -51.05
CA THR A 807 2.55 18.27 -51.43
C THR A 807 3.68 17.54 -52.16
N GLU A 808 4.22 18.13 -53.23
CA GLU A 808 5.44 17.65 -53.87
C GLU A 808 6.66 18.09 -53.03
N LEU A 809 7.40 17.12 -52.51
CA LEU A 809 8.65 17.35 -51.80
C LEU A 809 9.82 17.30 -52.79
N GLN A 810 10.86 18.09 -52.53
CA GLN A 810 12.07 18.11 -53.35
C GLN A 810 12.82 16.78 -53.33
N HIS A 811 12.68 16.00 -52.25
CA HIS A 811 13.27 14.68 -52.09
C HIS A 811 12.25 13.69 -51.50
N ASP A 812 12.30 12.44 -51.95
CA ASP A 812 11.42 11.35 -51.51
C ASP A 812 11.72 10.94 -50.06
N PHE A 813 11.09 11.68 -49.13
CA PHE A 813 11.24 11.45 -47.71
C PHE A 813 10.71 10.07 -47.27
N ASN A 814 9.66 9.56 -47.91
CA ASN A 814 9.08 8.26 -47.57
C ASN A 814 10.08 7.12 -47.81
N ARG A 815 10.76 7.14 -48.97
CA ARG A 815 11.81 6.17 -49.28
C ARG A 815 13.04 6.38 -48.42
N TYR A 816 13.49 7.64 -48.25
CA TYR A 816 14.60 7.96 -47.36
C TYR A 816 14.40 7.37 -45.97
N PHE A 817 13.25 7.65 -45.33
CA PHE A 817 12.98 7.22 -43.97
C PHE A 817 12.94 5.69 -43.81
N LYS A 818 12.47 4.97 -44.83
CA LYS A 818 12.39 3.49 -44.83
C LYS A 818 13.72 2.82 -45.17
N GLU A 819 14.49 3.40 -46.09
CA GLU A 819 15.69 2.78 -46.67
C GLU A 819 17.00 3.24 -45.98
N PHE A 820 17.00 4.37 -45.24
CA PHE A 820 18.23 4.97 -44.71
C PHE A 820 19.06 4.00 -43.86
N LYS A 821 18.43 3.29 -42.91
CA LYS A 821 19.12 2.33 -42.04
C LYS A 821 19.86 1.22 -42.81
N GLN A 822 19.42 0.91 -44.03
CA GLN A 822 20.01 -0.14 -44.88
C GLN A 822 21.01 0.41 -45.89
N LEU A 823 20.70 1.57 -46.50
CA LEU A 823 21.47 2.11 -47.63
C LEU A 823 22.45 3.22 -47.24
N ASN A 824 22.27 3.84 -46.06
CA ASN A 824 23.01 5.01 -45.59
C ASN A 824 23.12 6.11 -46.67
N LYS A 825 22.06 6.26 -47.46
CA LYS A 825 21.98 7.18 -48.60
C LYS A 825 21.43 8.54 -48.14
N PRO A 826 22.13 9.67 -48.39
CA PRO A 826 21.66 11.00 -48.01
C PRO A 826 20.30 11.36 -48.64
N LEU A 827 19.48 12.14 -47.93
CA LEU A 827 18.15 12.55 -48.41
C LEU A 827 18.23 13.32 -49.73
N ALA A 828 19.25 14.15 -49.92
CA ALA A 828 19.45 14.95 -51.13
C ALA A 828 19.62 14.10 -52.41
N ASP A 829 19.97 12.82 -52.28
CA ASP A 829 20.16 11.90 -53.40
C ASP A 829 18.86 11.17 -53.81
N TYR A 830 17.75 11.39 -53.12
CA TYR A 830 16.44 10.87 -53.49
C TYR A 830 15.74 11.84 -54.46
N PRO A 831 15.03 11.35 -55.48
CA PRO A 831 14.30 12.21 -56.41
C PRO A 831 13.11 12.89 -55.71
N PRO A 832 12.53 13.96 -56.30
CA PRO A 832 11.26 14.51 -55.83
C PRO A 832 10.14 13.47 -55.78
N ALA A 833 9.23 13.58 -54.80
CA ALA A 833 8.07 12.71 -54.66
C ALA A 833 6.90 13.39 -53.96
N LEU A 834 5.69 12.85 -54.13
CA LEU A 834 4.51 13.30 -53.40
C LEU A 834 4.52 12.81 -51.96
N PHE A 835 4.17 13.69 -51.04
CA PHE A 835 3.95 13.38 -49.63
C PHE A 835 2.51 13.73 -49.26
N GLN A 836 1.81 12.78 -48.66
CA GLN A 836 0.42 12.93 -48.27
C GLN A 836 0.25 12.76 -46.76
N VAL A 837 -0.58 13.62 -46.18
CA VAL A 837 -1.02 13.53 -44.79
C VAL A 837 -2.54 13.50 -44.72
N THR A 838 -3.08 12.74 -43.78
CA THR A 838 -4.52 12.57 -43.52
C THR A 838 -4.82 12.77 -42.04
N ASP A 839 -6.06 13.14 -41.73
CA ASP A 839 -6.54 13.26 -40.34
C ASP A 839 -7.69 12.28 -40.04
N PRO A 840 -7.45 10.96 -40.07
CA PRO A 840 -8.49 9.96 -39.82
C PRO A 840 -9.02 10.01 -38.38
N ASN A 841 -8.27 10.59 -37.45
CA ASN A 841 -8.63 10.65 -36.03
C ASN A 841 -9.20 12.03 -35.62
N SER A 842 -9.47 12.91 -36.59
CA SER A 842 -10.03 14.25 -36.37
C SER A 842 -9.25 15.11 -35.36
N MET A 843 -7.92 15.00 -35.34
CA MET A 843 -7.02 15.68 -34.41
C MET A 843 -7.16 17.20 -34.42
N VAL A 844 -7.56 17.79 -35.55
CA VAL A 844 -7.83 19.24 -35.63
C VAL A 844 -9.04 19.69 -34.83
N SER A 845 -9.93 18.77 -34.46
CA SER A 845 -11.17 19.03 -33.72
C SER A 845 -11.25 18.30 -32.38
N VAL A 846 -10.13 17.76 -31.90
CA VAL A 846 -10.07 16.97 -30.68
C VAL A 846 -10.31 17.84 -29.44
N ASP A 847 -11.27 17.45 -28.59
CA ASP A 847 -11.57 18.13 -27.32
C ASP A 847 -10.50 17.81 -26.27
N MET A 848 -9.62 18.78 -26.03
CA MET A 848 -8.51 18.68 -25.09
C MET A 848 -8.93 18.38 -23.63
N ASN A 849 -10.20 18.60 -23.25
CA ASN A 849 -10.69 18.34 -21.88
C ASN A 849 -11.16 16.90 -21.65
N TYR A 850 -11.51 16.15 -22.70
CA TYR A 850 -12.06 14.79 -22.59
C TYR A 850 -10.96 13.69 -22.66
N LEU A 851 -9.73 14.04 -23.06
CA LEU A 851 -8.68 13.09 -23.45
C LEU A 851 -7.83 12.52 -22.31
N GLN A 852 -8.06 12.95 -21.06
CA GLN A 852 -7.12 12.75 -19.96
C GLN A 852 -7.47 11.58 -19.04
N TYR A 853 -8.30 10.63 -19.50
CA TYR A 853 -8.79 9.55 -18.63
C TYR A 853 -7.74 8.46 -18.35
N ASP A 854 -6.77 8.25 -19.24
CA ASP A 854 -5.59 7.43 -18.97
C ASP A 854 -4.38 7.87 -19.81
N THR A 855 -3.18 7.62 -19.28
CA THR A 855 -1.86 8.08 -19.72
C THR A 855 -1.37 7.53 -21.09
N HIS A 856 -2.28 7.06 -21.93
CA HIS A 856 -1.98 6.75 -23.32
C HIS A 856 -1.61 8.05 -24.03
N GLN A 857 -0.30 8.34 -24.11
CA GLN A 857 0.24 9.48 -24.85
C GLN A 857 -0.40 9.54 -26.24
N PHE A 858 -1.14 10.61 -26.49
CA PHE A 858 -1.63 10.92 -27.82
C PHE A 858 -0.45 11.30 -28.71
N PHE A 859 -0.30 10.60 -29.83
CA PHE A 859 0.60 11.01 -30.90
C PHE A 859 0.01 12.21 -31.63
N TRP A 860 0.54 13.39 -31.34
CA TRP A 860 0.15 14.67 -31.96
C TRP A 860 0.76 14.83 -33.37
N GLU A 861 0.51 13.84 -34.23
CA GLU A 861 1.08 13.71 -35.58
C GLU A 861 -0.01 13.23 -36.56
N LEU A 862 -0.21 13.94 -37.66
CA LEU A 862 -1.08 13.54 -38.78
C LEU A 862 -0.63 12.23 -39.40
N HIS A 863 -1.59 11.46 -39.92
CA HIS A 863 -1.28 10.15 -40.48
C HIS A 863 -0.60 10.29 -41.84
N SER A 864 0.56 9.65 -41.97
CA SER A 864 1.40 9.58 -43.17
C SER A 864 2.06 8.20 -43.28
N ASP A 865 2.69 7.93 -44.42
CA ASP A 865 3.42 6.68 -44.71
C ASP A 865 4.60 6.37 -43.77
N VAL A 866 5.04 7.38 -43.00
CA VAL A 866 6.16 7.34 -42.05
C VAL A 866 5.72 7.64 -40.61
N SER A 867 4.44 7.95 -40.39
CA SER A 867 3.85 8.11 -39.06
C SER A 867 3.84 6.79 -38.30
N ARG A 868 3.96 6.85 -36.97
CA ARG A 868 3.93 5.63 -36.14
C ARG A 868 2.57 4.93 -36.22
N PRO A 869 2.51 3.59 -36.23
CA PRO A 869 1.25 2.87 -36.14
C PRO A 869 0.51 3.25 -34.85
N LYS A 870 -0.79 3.53 -34.98
CA LYS A 870 -1.69 3.85 -33.86
C LYS A 870 -2.73 2.74 -33.73
N SER A 871 -3.17 2.43 -32.50
CA SER A 871 -4.43 1.71 -32.35
C SER A 871 -5.54 2.65 -32.84
N ILE A 872 -6.30 2.23 -33.84
CA ILE A 872 -7.34 3.06 -34.45
C ILE A 872 -8.31 3.48 -33.36
N SER A 873 -8.38 4.78 -33.12
CA SER A 873 -9.42 5.38 -32.32
C SER A 873 -10.41 6.03 -33.27
N ASP A 874 -11.48 5.31 -33.61
CA ASP A 874 -12.66 5.96 -34.18
C ASP A 874 -13.29 6.77 -33.05
N PHE A 875 -12.74 7.95 -32.75
CA PHE A 875 -13.35 8.91 -31.82
C PHE A 875 -14.47 9.72 -32.50
N THR A 876 -14.95 9.28 -33.67
CA THR A 876 -16.00 9.95 -34.44
C THR A 876 -17.01 8.94 -34.99
N ALA A 877 -17.96 8.57 -34.12
CA ALA A 877 -19.34 8.26 -34.51
C ALA A 877 -20.31 8.80 -33.46
#